data_AF-A0A1X0NRM5-F1
#
_entry.id   AF-A0A1X0NRM5-F1
#
_cell.length_a   1.000
_cell.length_b   1.000
_cell.length_c   1.000
_cell.angle_alpha   90.00
_cell.angle_beta   90.00
_cell.angle_gamma   90.00
#
_symmetry.space_group_name_H-M   'P 1'
#
loop_
_entity.id
_entity.type
_entity.pdbx_description
1 polymer ?
#
loop_
_entity_poly.entity_id
_entity_poly.type
_entity_poly.pdbx_seq_one_letter_code
_entity_poly.pdbx_strand_id
1 'polypeptide(L)'
;MSRADKQHHRDHVVGTAGDASVRVYAFANSRPAYRVVFAPEEPLIVLKTRASAGGPQHPCAQWAPFAAVVFRCRPNTTAAVYVVDTTQLPEAAMREENTVGGHPIHQQTNHNNGGDVNSSNSSKNVNCVGPVVRRVANTIARLNPHNATMIAAGVSAPIALKYAIAGEKRHGHSDRLVRRLLLVCPPSLDALKQLVRPDISSTTTTTADSQSYPKLQLMVMLSDTSQLQRWKDWLQETANTTSWLDSWSISTNLQPSLFEAVAREVGITADGTEVNLQTHYKTPRVFRIDFVLSKATKKTEQYVTLSPLTTTGCDENDDDDDENDEYEDNDTESHSDVEKEDHEGETTRRKCKGDHDGESCCDSHESHEDEVGETVFGLTTLQHCSHPTNVIVEGRLMDTEGTILGTTEGRVIIHGLHEAIKMNDTTMGKQKITKGVALHVESRLNRDDSGSTTLEVLKVTPLTKMQERRSMTICPMKEVPLYNVSSIAHAYGALLIRGRKCVLVRSLDGEFDGMRLPFLMHSDAEESCMQCAVRALCERCDISPDNFYIPNFFSPVCYYDKNGPDGKVLCVTIYIALAVSPPSGGAPDTVEDDENPGEPYDWFGFNKAMSVLQTEAEREVLVDLQRGVRRAYDATLYIPLKGFGVFGETVMDVGGPSTALPSLEGLEMMVVCAPGDVKGETMRLVREYITDRVVSVNESTSRVEIERAAVETMRDGARMLVLCLSPDVDVSLFSEEELTYWSEREARPRLVTLLFPDVSEMIVRENHPTAVAARAAFVYAVMLSDVLVTVDHRVENFSPSLWGVLRLASSLNADLALHAGVMARRSIEFPQEEEISNEATLREISVRRVGCPIVASRLALLLKEGGMQLLGCRNFQEEKEEENSTQTQCDGVLLWAEGEVWLASRPHARGVLTLDIHSHCLTLEEGDLWESEEENESTRANEITLHVWATATTHAVLESTVAAALDDMMYTTMPSKVEAVRDDKLPQWN
;
A
#
# COMPACT_ATOMS: atom_id res chain seq x y z
N MET A 1 21.22 -1.09 -22.83
CA MET A 1 20.73 -0.24 -21.72
C MET A 1 21.87 0.53 -21.10
N SER A 2 21.74 1.86 -20.94
CA SER A 2 22.71 2.69 -20.23
C SER A 2 22.77 2.35 -18.74
N ARG A 3 23.80 2.82 -18.01
CA ARG A 3 23.92 2.61 -16.55
C ARG A 3 22.72 3.20 -15.78
N ALA A 4 22.18 4.31 -16.27
CA ALA A 4 20.94 4.88 -15.77
C ALA A 4 19.75 3.98 -16.07
N ASP A 5 19.67 3.35 -17.26
CA ASP A 5 18.59 2.41 -17.58
C ASP A 5 18.66 1.13 -16.75
N LYS A 6 19.86 0.60 -16.44
CA LYS A 6 20.06 -0.57 -15.57
C LYS A 6 19.72 -0.28 -14.11
N GLN A 7 20.15 0.87 -13.58
CA GLN A 7 19.74 1.36 -12.26
C GLN A 7 18.23 1.61 -12.21
N HIS A 8 17.67 2.19 -13.28
CA HIS A 8 16.25 2.44 -13.43
C HIS A 8 15.44 1.14 -13.60
N HIS A 9 16.01 0.06 -14.13
CA HIS A 9 15.36 -1.25 -14.14
C HIS A 9 15.38 -1.90 -12.75
N ARG A 10 16.54 -1.87 -12.08
CA ARG A 10 16.76 -2.42 -10.74
C ARG A 10 15.91 -1.75 -9.65
N ASP A 11 15.68 -0.45 -9.75
CA ASP A 11 14.96 0.34 -8.74
C ASP A 11 13.42 0.24 -8.83
N HIS A 12 12.88 -0.42 -9.87
CA HIS A 12 11.43 -0.40 -10.14
C HIS A 12 10.79 -1.80 -10.06
N VAL A 13 11.57 -2.90 -10.07
CA VAL A 13 11.03 -4.26 -9.96
C VAL A 13 10.57 -4.58 -8.53
N VAL A 14 9.28 -4.87 -8.31
CA VAL A 14 8.76 -5.40 -7.04
C VAL A 14 8.96 -6.92 -7.03
N GLY A 15 10.19 -7.30 -6.69
CA GLY A 15 10.62 -8.68 -6.49
C GLY A 15 12.14 -8.73 -6.40
N THR A 16 12.69 -8.54 -5.20
CA THR A 16 14.13 -8.63 -4.97
C THR A 16 14.57 -10.09 -4.94
N ALA A 17 15.78 -10.36 -5.44
CA ALA A 17 16.46 -11.66 -5.41
C ALA A 17 16.61 -12.30 -4.01
N GLY A 18 16.30 -11.57 -2.93
CA GLY A 18 16.28 -12.08 -1.55
C GLY A 18 14.90 -12.16 -0.88
N ASP A 19 13.79 -11.86 -1.58
CA ASP A 19 12.46 -11.93 -0.97
C ASP A 19 11.92 -13.36 -1.11
N ALA A 20 11.50 -13.98 0.00
CA ALA A 20 10.72 -15.22 -0.01
C ALA A 20 9.34 -14.90 -0.58
N SER A 21 9.28 -14.64 -1.88
CA SER A 21 8.14 -14.05 -2.56
C SER A 21 7.26 -15.12 -3.18
N VAL A 22 5.98 -14.79 -3.33
CA VAL A 22 5.06 -15.54 -4.17
C VAL A 22 5.36 -15.15 -5.62
N ARG A 23 5.85 -16.09 -6.43
CA ARG A 23 6.22 -15.85 -7.84
C ARG A 23 5.05 -16.12 -8.78
N VAL A 24 4.95 -15.36 -9.86
CA VAL A 24 3.93 -15.58 -10.91
C VAL A 24 4.61 -15.96 -12.21
N TYR A 25 4.21 -17.11 -12.75
CA TYR A 25 4.61 -17.54 -14.09
C TYR A 25 3.39 -17.58 -15.00
N ALA A 26 3.56 -17.34 -16.30
CA ALA A 26 2.51 -17.43 -17.29
C ALA A 26 2.96 -18.28 -18.49
N PHE A 27 2.03 -19.03 -19.09
CA PHE A 27 2.30 -19.78 -20.32
C PHE A 27 1.72 -19.06 -21.55
N ALA A 28 2.48 -19.06 -22.66
CA ALA A 28 1.98 -18.60 -23.95
C ALA A 28 2.58 -19.41 -25.12
N ASN A 29 1.86 -19.45 -26.26
CA ASN A 29 2.28 -20.14 -27.49
C ASN A 29 2.52 -19.18 -28.67
N SER A 30 2.74 -17.88 -28.38
CA SER A 30 2.93 -16.79 -29.34
C SER A 30 4.26 -16.88 -30.10
N ARG A 31 4.31 -16.31 -31.31
CA ARG A 31 5.47 -16.28 -32.23
C ARG A 31 6.59 -15.33 -31.76
N PRO A 32 7.84 -15.46 -32.28
CA PRO A 32 8.76 -14.32 -32.36
C PRO A 32 8.08 -13.11 -33.02
N ALA A 33 8.40 -11.89 -32.60
CA ALA A 33 7.82 -10.59 -33.03
C ALA A 33 6.36 -10.26 -32.61
N TYR A 34 5.61 -11.18 -32.00
CA TYR A 34 4.29 -10.85 -31.45
C TYR A 34 4.40 -10.42 -29.98
N ARG A 35 3.93 -9.21 -29.66
CA ARG A 35 3.87 -8.72 -28.28
C ARG A 35 2.81 -9.51 -27.51
N VAL A 36 3.24 -10.29 -26.52
CA VAL A 36 2.34 -11.03 -25.64
C VAL A 36 1.67 -10.05 -24.68
N VAL A 37 0.34 -9.96 -24.77
CA VAL A 37 -0.47 -9.18 -23.84
C VAL A 37 -1.20 -10.17 -22.95
N PHE A 38 -0.85 -10.18 -21.67
CA PHE A 38 -1.53 -10.99 -20.66
C PHE A 38 -2.79 -10.25 -20.22
N ALA A 39 -3.96 -10.77 -20.61
CA ALA A 39 -5.25 -10.23 -20.21
C ALA A 39 -5.75 -10.96 -18.95
N PRO A 40 -6.32 -10.25 -17.97
CA PRO A 40 -6.80 -10.83 -16.72
C PRO A 40 -8.27 -11.25 -16.75
N GLU A 41 -8.93 -11.26 -17.90
CA GLU A 41 -10.33 -11.69 -18.04
C GLU A 41 -10.42 -13.23 -18.04
N GLU A 42 -11.07 -13.80 -17.00
CA GLU A 42 -11.30 -15.23 -16.77
C GLU A 42 -10.08 -16.18 -16.88
N PRO A 43 -8.91 -15.87 -16.28
CA PRO A 43 -7.71 -16.69 -16.46
C PRO A 43 -7.72 -17.98 -15.64
N LEU A 44 -6.84 -18.90 -16.00
CA LEU A 44 -6.58 -20.12 -15.24
C LEU A 44 -5.40 -19.89 -14.29
N ILE A 45 -5.64 -19.97 -12.99
CA ILE A 45 -4.61 -19.74 -11.96
C ILE A 45 -4.29 -21.07 -11.28
N VAL A 46 -3.04 -21.52 -11.35
CA VAL A 46 -2.57 -22.73 -10.69
C VAL A 46 -1.83 -22.35 -9.42
N LEU A 47 -2.31 -22.78 -8.26
CA LEU A 47 -1.60 -22.58 -6.99
C LEU A 47 -0.64 -23.75 -6.75
N LYS A 48 0.67 -23.47 -6.69
CA LYS A 48 1.70 -24.44 -6.34
C LYS A 48 2.24 -24.15 -4.94
N THR A 49 2.26 -25.18 -4.10
CA THR A 49 2.84 -25.14 -2.74
C THR A 49 3.88 -26.25 -2.60
N ARG A 50 4.72 -26.16 -1.56
CA ARG A 50 5.78 -27.14 -1.29
C ARG A 50 5.17 -28.44 -0.74
N ALA A 51 5.02 -29.46 -1.57
CA ALA A 51 5.24 -30.87 -1.20
C ALA A 51 5.24 -31.80 -2.41
N SER A 52 6.40 -32.37 -2.71
CA SER A 52 6.54 -33.75 -3.20
C SER A 52 7.97 -34.20 -2.94
N ALA A 53 8.14 -35.44 -2.48
CA ALA A 53 9.37 -36.02 -1.93
C ALA A 53 10.52 -36.23 -2.94
N GLY A 54 10.63 -35.41 -3.98
CA GLY A 54 11.62 -35.57 -5.05
C GLY A 54 12.17 -34.22 -5.49
N GLY A 55 13.10 -33.67 -4.71
CA GLY A 55 13.96 -32.54 -5.09
C GLY A 55 13.26 -31.22 -5.48
N PRO A 56 14.04 -30.15 -5.71
CA PRO A 56 13.52 -28.90 -6.25
C PRO A 56 13.20 -29.06 -7.75
N GLN A 57 11.91 -29.26 -8.09
CA GLN A 57 11.44 -29.23 -9.48
C GLN A 57 10.84 -27.85 -9.83
N HIS A 58 11.26 -27.26 -10.95
CA HIS A 58 10.73 -25.99 -11.46
C HIS A 58 9.20 -26.04 -11.62
N PRO A 59 8.43 -25.05 -11.12
CA PRO A 59 6.95 -25.02 -11.20
C PRO A 59 6.39 -25.27 -12.58
N CYS A 60 7.05 -24.72 -13.60
CA CYS A 60 6.53 -24.79 -14.96
C CYS A 60 6.82 -26.14 -15.62
N ALA A 61 7.80 -26.91 -15.13
CA ALA A 61 8.03 -28.28 -15.59
C ALA A 61 6.90 -29.22 -15.15
N GLN A 62 6.40 -29.05 -13.92
CA GLN A 62 5.29 -29.85 -13.38
C GLN A 62 3.97 -29.61 -14.16
N TRP A 63 3.72 -28.35 -14.56
CA TRP A 63 2.47 -27.94 -15.21
C TRP A 63 2.58 -27.76 -16.73
N ALA A 64 3.76 -27.97 -17.32
CA ALA A 64 3.94 -27.95 -18.78
C ALA A 64 3.02 -28.94 -19.53
N PRO A 65 2.78 -30.18 -19.05
CA PRO A 65 1.83 -31.08 -19.70
C PRO A 65 0.40 -30.54 -19.67
N PHE A 66 -0.01 -29.88 -18.59
CA PHE A 66 -1.32 -29.22 -18.50
C PHE A 66 -1.44 -28.08 -19.51
N ALA A 67 -0.47 -27.17 -19.55
CA ALA A 67 -0.43 -26.09 -20.51
C ALA A 67 -0.50 -26.62 -21.95
N ALA A 68 0.25 -27.69 -22.27
CA ALA A 68 0.20 -28.32 -23.58
C ALA A 68 -1.20 -28.86 -23.93
N VAL A 69 -1.94 -29.42 -22.97
CA VAL A 69 -3.34 -29.82 -23.17
C VAL A 69 -4.23 -28.60 -23.43
N VAL A 70 -4.11 -27.54 -22.63
CA VAL A 70 -4.87 -26.29 -22.82
C VAL A 70 -4.67 -25.72 -24.23
N PHE A 71 -3.42 -25.61 -24.69
CA PHE A 71 -3.13 -25.05 -26.02
C PHE A 71 -3.48 -25.98 -27.18
N ARG A 72 -3.46 -27.32 -26.99
CA ARG A 72 -3.96 -28.26 -28.01
C ARG A 72 -5.46 -28.09 -28.26
N CYS A 73 -6.21 -27.70 -27.23
CA CYS A 73 -7.63 -27.43 -27.34
C CYS A 73 -7.95 -26.11 -28.06
N ARG A 74 -6.95 -25.35 -28.54
CA ARG A 74 -7.11 -24.11 -29.33
C ARG A 74 -8.12 -23.08 -28.73
N PRO A 75 -8.07 -22.75 -27.43
CA PRO A 75 -8.85 -21.62 -26.95
C PRO A 75 -8.33 -20.34 -27.61
N ASN A 76 -9.24 -19.42 -27.96
CA ASN A 76 -8.87 -18.06 -28.32
C ASN A 76 -7.85 -17.52 -27.31
N THR A 77 -6.88 -16.73 -27.77
CA THR A 77 -5.64 -16.33 -27.07
C THR A 77 -5.85 -15.53 -25.76
N THR A 78 -7.07 -15.46 -25.23
CA THR A 78 -7.45 -14.76 -24.00
C THR A 78 -7.28 -15.60 -22.73
N ALA A 79 -7.25 -16.93 -22.80
CA ALA A 79 -7.05 -17.77 -21.61
C ALA A 79 -5.56 -17.84 -21.21
N ALA A 80 -5.11 -16.92 -20.37
CA ALA A 80 -3.78 -16.98 -19.77
C ALA A 80 -3.75 -18.03 -18.64
N VAL A 81 -2.76 -18.93 -18.68
CA VAL A 81 -2.49 -19.88 -17.59
C VAL A 81 -1.40 -19.30 -16.71
N TYR A 82 -1.76 -18.88 -15.50
CA TYR A 82 -0.85 -18.38 -14.48
C TYR A 82 -0.50 -19.47 -13.47
N VAL A 83 0.75 -19.55 -13.03
CA VAL A 83 1.19 -20.39 -11.90
C VAL A 83 1.65 -19.48 -10.79
N VAL A 84 0.94 -19.50 -9.67
CA VAL A 84 1.27 -18.80 -8.44
C VAL A 84 2.09 -19.77 -7.58
N ASP A 85 3.39 -19.56 -7.52
CA ASP A 85 4.33 -20.43 -6.84
C ASP A 85 4.69 -19.88 -5.45
N THR A 86 4.40 -20.69 -4.43
CA THR A 86 4.66 -20.40 -3.02
C THR A 86 5.76 -21.30 -2.44
N THR A 87 6.43 -22.12 -3.27
CA THR A 87 7.36 -23.15 -2.80
C THR A 87 8.62 -22.61 -2.10
N GLN A 88 9.00 -21.38 -2.41
CA GLN A 88 10.15 -20.68 -1.80
C GLN A 88 9.82 -20.05 -0.44
N LEU A 89 8.58 -20.18 0.05
CA LEU A 89 8.23 -19.70 1.39
C LEU A 89 8.83 -20.61 2.49
N PRO A 90 9.33 -20.04 3.60
CA PRO A 90 9.85 -20.81 4.73
C PRO A 90 8.80 -21.78 5.28
N GLU A 91 9.23 -22.96 5.72
CA GLU A 91 8.32 -23.90 6.38
C GLU A 91 7.65 -23.30 7.62
N ALA A 92 8.33 -22.37 8.31
CA ALA A 92 7.78 -21.63 9.43
C ALA A 92 6.49 -20.87 9.02
N ALA A 93 6.49 -20.20 7.87
CA ALA A 93 5.31 -19.49 7.36
C ALA A 93 4.17 -20.45 7.02
N MET A 94 4.48 -21.65 6.52
CA MET A 94 3.49 -22.70 6.24
C MET A 94 2.95 -23.34 7.54
N ARG A 95 3.76 -23.47 8.59
CA ARG A 95 3.33 -23.94 9.93
C ARG A 95 2.47 -22.90 10.64
N GLU A 96 2.85 -21.63 10.53
CA GLU A 96 2.08 -20.48 11.03
C GLU A 96 0.71 -20.38 10.33
N GLU A 97 0.65 -20.66 9.02
CA GLU A 97 -0.61 -20.70 8.27
C GLU A 97 -1.58 -21.80 8.77
N ASN A 98 -1.03 -22.91 9.27
CA ASN A 98 -1.77 -24.09 9.75
C ASN A 98 -2.09 -24.05 11.26
N THR A 99 -1.50 -23.15 12.04
CA THR A 99 -1.74 -23.03 13.48
C THR A 99 -2.87 -22.03 13.74
N VAL A 100 -4.10 -22.51 13.65
CA VAL A 100 -5.30 -21.71 13.95
C VAL A 100 -5.77 -22.01 15.38
N GLY A 101 -5.48 -21.09 16.31
CA GLY A 101 -5.97 -21.07 17.69
C GLY A 101 -4.85 -20.98 18.73
N GLY A 102 -4.90 -19.98 19.61
CA GLY A 102 -3.82 -19.63 20.54
C GLY A 102 -3.31 -20.73 21.48
N HIS A 103 -2.08 -20.50 21.93
CA HIS A 103 -1.21 -21.23 22.88
C HIS A 103 -0.38 -22.43 22.38
N PRO A 104 0.96 -22.37 22.54
CA PRO A 104 1.76 -23.48 23.01
C PRO A 104 1.87 -23.43 24.55
N ILE A 105 1.46 -24.53 25.19
CA ILE A 105 1.65 -24.82 26.62
C ILE A 105 3.11 -25.30 26.85
N HIS A 106 3.77 -24.72 27.89
CA HIS A 106 5.07 -25.05 28.51
C HIS A 106 6.36 -24.66 27.74
N GLN A 107 7.39 -24.03 28.30
CA GLN A 107 7.87 -23.90 29.70
C GLN A 107 8.29 -22.45 30.04
N GLN A 108 7.63 -21.88 31.06
CA GLN A 108 8.21 -20.82 31.88
C GLN A 108 9.22 -21.46 32.85
N THR A 109 10.42 -20.89 32.97
CA THR A 109 11.16 -20.96 34.22
C THR A 109 10.91 -19.67 34.99
N ASN A 110 10.42 -19.85 36.21
CA ASN A 110 10.02 -18.83 37.17
C ASN A 110 11.15 -17.83 37.46
N HIS A 111 10.81 -16.56 37.70
CA HIS A 111 11.10 -15.88 38.97
C HIS A 111 10.07 -14.77 39.22
N ASN A 112 9.48 -14.83 40.41
CA ASN A 112 8.46 -13.91 40.94
C ASN A 112 9.09 -12.56 41.36
N ASN A 113 8.36 -11.46 41.18
CA ASN A 113 7.81 -10.68 42.29
C ASN A 113 6.73 -9.71 41.80
N GLY A 114 5.61 -9.69 42.52
CA GLY A 114 4.38 -8.98 42.15
C GLY A 114 4.28 -7.55 42.67
N GLY A 115 3.24 -6.87 42.17
CA GLY A 115 2.81 -5.53 42.60
C GLY A 115 1.74 -4.92 41.67
N ASP A 116 0.50 -5.39 41.84
CA ASP A 116 -0.81 -4.75 41.66
C ASP A 116 -1.22 -3.86 40.45
N VAL A 117 -2.20 -4.40 39.70
CA VAL A 117 -3.55 -3.87 39.39
C VAL A 117 -3.70 -2.48 38.73
N ASN A 118 -3.78 -2.45 37.40
CA ASN A 118 -4.93 -1.96 36.59
C ASN A 118 -4.56 -1.87 35.10
N SER A 119 -4.96 -2.86 34.30
CA SER A 119 -4.90 -2.79 32.84
C SER A 119 -5.86 -3.82 32.24
N SER A 120 -7.05 -3.39 31.85
CA SER A 120 -7.92 -4.15 30.98
C SER A 120 -8.55 -3.22 29.95
N ASN A 121 -7.90 -3.12 28.79
CA ASN A 121 -8.53 -3.12 27.45
C ASN A 121 -7.48 -2.79 26.37
N SER A 122 -6.66 -3.77 26.00
CA SER A 122 -5.95 -3.75 24.71
C SER A 122 -5.49 -5.15 24.31
N SER A 123 -6.41 -6.02 23.89
CA SER A 123 -6.04 -7.17 23.06
C SER A 123 -7.28 -7.77 22.43
N LYS A 124 -7.50 -7.49 21.13
CA LYS A 124 -8.32 -8.28 20.20
C LYS A 124 -8.18 -7.79 18.75
N ASN A 125 -6.97 -7.86 18.20
CA ASN A 125 -6.80 -8.00 16.75
C ASN A 125 -6.28 -9.42 16.49
N VAL A 126 -7.21 -10.36 16.35
CA VAL A 126 -6.88 -11.74 15.95
C VAL A 126 -6.68 -11.71 14.43
N ASN A 127 -5.44 -11.86 13.96
CA ASN A 127 -5.12 -12.02 12.54
C ASN A 127 -5.79 -13.30 11.99
N CYS A 128 -6.94 -13.19 11.32
CA CYS A 128 -7.66 -14.32 10.75
C CYS A 128 -7.00 -14.94 9.49
N VAL A 129 -5.98 -14.29 8.92
CA VAL A 129 -5.30 -14.71 7.68
C VAL A 129 -3.80 -14.84 7.93
N GLY A 130 -3.22 -16.00 7.64
CA GLY A 130 -1.80 -16.23 7.85
C GLY A 130 -0.90 -15.56 6.78
N PRO A 131 0.42 -15.58 6.97
CA PRO A 131 1.37 -14.85 6.14
C PRO A 131 1.40 -15.34 4.68
N VAL A 132 1.14 -16.62 4.43
CA VAL A 132 1.18 -17.20 3.07
C VAL A 132 -0.02 -16.73 2.27
N VAL A 133 -1.22 -16.82 2.85
CA VAL A 133 -2.45 -16.39 2.19
C VAL A 133 -2.43 -14.88 1.94
N ARG A 134 -1.91 -14.08 2.87
CA ARG A 134 -1.76 -12.62 2.68
C ARG A 134 -0.86 -12.27 1.50
N ARG A 135 0.24 -13.01 1.29
CA ARG A 135 1.13 -12.81 0.13
C ARG A 135 0.47 -13.24 -1.18
N VAL A 136 -0.18 -14.40 -1.20
CA VAL A 136 -0.95 -14.86 -2.38
C VAL A 136 -2.01 -13.85 -2.77
N ALA A 137 -2.70 -13.26 -1.79
CA ALA A 137 -3.70 -12.25 -2.01
C ALA A 137 -3.15 -10.97 -2.63
N ASN A 138 -2.01 -10.48 -2.15
CA ASN A 138 -1.35 -9.31 -2.74
C ASN A 138 -0.93 -9.57 -4.18
N THR A 139 -0.43 -10.77 -4.48
CA THR A 139 0.04 -11.14 -5.81
C THR A 139 -1.12 -11.27 -6.81
N ILE A 140 -2.20 -11.96 -6.43
CA ILE A 140 -3.37 -12.12 -7.31
C ILE A 140 -4.13 -10.79 -7.48
N ALA A 141 -4.24 -9.98 -6.42
CA ALA A 141 -4.80 -8.64 -6.49
C ALA A 141 -4.13 -7.76 -7.56
N ARG A 142 -2.80 -7.85 -7.70
CA ARG A 142 -2.05 -7.08 -8.70
C ARG A 142 -2.24 -7.57 -10.14
N LEU A 143 -2.56 -8.86 -10.34
CA LEU A 143 -3.00 -9.39 -11.64
C LEU A 143 -4.38 -8.82 -12.02
N ASN A 144 -5.18 -8.43 -11.03
CA ASN A 144 -6.56 -8.00 -11.15
C ASN A 144 -7.46 -8.92 -12.01
N PRO A 145 -7.47 -10.25 -11.77
CA PRO A 145 -8.31 -11.16 -12.53
C PRO A 145 -9.79 -10.88 -12.34
N HIS A 146 -10.56 -11.11 -13.40
CA HIS A 146 -12.02 -11.04 -13.39
C HIS A 146 -12.59 -12.44 -13.56
N ASN A 147 -13.22 -13.00 -12.52
CA ASN A 147 -13.79 -14.35 -12.46
C ASN A 147 -12.82 -15.52 -12.77
N ALA A 148 -11.57 -15.47 -12.31
CA ALA A 148 -10.61 -16.55 -12.60
C ALA A 148 -11.05 -17.94 -12.07
N THR A 149 -10.52 -18.98 -12.72
CA THR A 149 -10.57 -20.36 -12.25
C THR A 149 -9.25 -20.74 -11.61
N MET A 150 -9.24 -20.95 -10.29
CA MET A 150 -8.07 -21.40 -9.55
C MET A 150 -8.02 -22.93 -9.45
N ILE A 151 -6.86 -23.53 -9.71
CA ILE A 151 -6.59 -24.97 -9.67
C ILE A 151 -5.56 -25.22 -8.57
N ALA A 152 -5.89 -26.08 -7.61
CA ALA A 152 -5.01 -26.42 -6.50
C ALA A 152 -4.93 -27.95 -6.33
N ALA A 153 -3.74 -28.51 -6.55
CA ALA A 153 -3.50 -29.95 -6.45
C ALA A 153 -2.88 -30.36 -5.10
N GLY A 154 -3.38 -31.46 -4.52
CA GLY A 154 -2.82 -32.05 -3.31
C GLY A 154 -2.72 -31.05 -2.16
N VAL A 155 -1.53 -30.91 -1.57
CA VAL A 155 -1.25 -30.07 -0.39
C VAL A 155 -1.51 -28.58 -0.58
N SER A 156 -1.75 -28.11 -1.81
CA SER A 156 -2.12 -26.72 -2.06
C SER A 156 -3.61 -26.43 -1.82
N ALA A 157 -4.45 -27.48 -1.73
CA ALA A 157 -5.89 -27.35 -1.57
C ALA A 157 -6.32 -26.53 -0.32
N PRO A 158 -5.72 -26.71 0.88
CA PRO A 158 -6.10 -25.94 2.06
C PRO A 158 -5.80 -24.44 1.92
N ILE A 159 -4.65 -24.09 1.35
CA ILE A 159 -4.24 -22.69 1.13
C ILE A 159 -5.13 -22.02 0.09
N ALA A 160 -5.45 -22.72 -1.00
CA ALA A 160 -6.35 -22.21 -2.03
C ALA A 160 -7.77 -21.96 -1.49
N LEU A 161 -8.28 -22.88 -0.67
CA LEU A 161 -9.60 -22.73 -0.03
C LEU A 161 -9.59 -21.57 0.97
N LYS A 162 -8.54 -21.44 1.81
CA LYS A 162 -8.40 -20.33 2.76
C LYS A 162 -8.29 -18.98 2.05
N TYR A 163 -7.54 -18.92 0.94
CA TYR A 163 -7.48 -17.74 0.07
C TYR A 163 -8.86 -17.36 -0.47
N ALA A 164 -9.58 -18.32 -1.06
CA ALA A 164 -10.88 -18.09 -1.67
C ALA A 164 -11.99 -17.75 -0.66
N ILE A 165 -11.82 -18.03 0.63
CA ILE A 165 -12.82 -17.70 1.66
C ILE A 165 -12.47 -16.42 2.42
N ALA A 166 -11.21 -16.23 2.80
CA ALA A 166 -10.80 -15.16 3.74
C ALA A 166 -9.61 -14.31 3.26
N GLY A 167 -8.87 -14.76 2.24
CA GLY A 167 -7.66 -14.08 1.77
C GLY A 167 -7.89 -13.07 0.65
N GLU A 168 -9.00 -13.16 -0.07
CA GLU A 168 -9.25 -12.33 -1.25
C GLU A 168 -9.38 -10.83 -0.91
N LYS A 169 -8.57 -9.99 -1.55
CA LYS A 169 -8.67 -8.53 -1.43
C LYS A 169 -9.77 -7.99 -2.34
N ARG A 170 -10.78 -7.32 -1.77
CA ARG A 170 -11.84 -6.64 -2.53
C ARG A 170 -11.31 -5.31 -3.07
N HIS A 171 -11.35 -5.11 -4.39
CA HIS A 171 -10.92 -3.87 -5.05
C HIS A 171 -12.11 -3.02 -5.53
N GLY A 172 -13.29 -3.19 -4.92
CA GLY A 172 -14.51 -2.50 -5.35
C GLY A 172 -15.10 -3.00 -6.67
N HIS A 173 -14.68 -4.17 -7.16
CA HIS A 173 -15.23 -4.81 -8.36
C HIS A 173 -16.55 -5.55 -8.09
N SER A 174 -17.41 -5.62 -9.11
CA SER A 174 -18.69 -6.36 -9.08
C SER A 174 -18.51 -7.88 -9.20
N ASP A 175 -17.31 -8.35 -9.52
CA ASP A 175 -16.97 -9.74 -9.75
C ASP A 175 -15.79 -10.21 -8.87
N ARG A 176 -15.59 -11.53 -8.76
CA ARG A 176 -14.52 -12.08 -7.91
C ARG A 176 -13.19 -12.12 -8.64
N LEU A 177 -12.09 -11.92 -7.90
CA LEU A 177 -10.76 -12.28 -8.38
C LEU A 177 -10.68 -13.78 -8.71
N VAL A 178 -11.29 -14.62 -7.88
CA VAL A 178 -11.42 -16.07 -8.13
C VAL A 178 -12.86 -16.52 -7.91
N ARG A 179 -13.55 -16.83 -9.02
CA ARG A 179 -14.95 -17.28 -9.00
C ARG A 179 -15.08 -18.80 -8.90
N ARG A 180 -14.20 -19.54 -9.58
CA ARG A 180 -14.19 -21.02 -9.59
C ARG A 180 -12.94 -21.53 -8.91
N LEU A 181 -13.08 -22.49 -7.99
CA LEU A 181 -11.97 -23.19 -7.35
C LEU A 181 -12.06 -24.69 -7.66
N LEU A 182 -11.01 -25.25 -8.24
CA LEU A 182 -10.87 -26.65 -8.57
C LEU A 182 -9.81 -27.31 -7.67
N LEU A 183 -10.26 -28.16 -6.76
CA LEU A 183 -9.40 -28.93 -5.87
C LEU A 183 -9.09 -30.29 -6.51
N VAL A 184 -7.82 -30.54 -6.84
CA VAL A 184 -7.38 -31.74 -7.54
C VAL A 184 -6.70 -32.69 -6.56
N CYS A 185 -7.31 -33.85 -6.30
CA CYS A 185 -6.80 -34.86 -5.37
C CYS A 185 -6.36 -34.29 -4.00
N PRO A 186 -7.25 -33.57 -3.27
CA PRO A 186 -6.92 -33.01 -1.96
C PRO A 186 -6.50 -34.12 -0.97
N PRO A 187 -5.52 -33.85 -0.08
CA PRO A 187 -4.89 -34.88 0.74
C PRO A 187 -5.77 -35.34 1.91
N SER A 188 -6.62 -34.45 2.45
CA SER A 188 -7.54 -34.77 3.53
C SER A 188 -8.73 -33.80 3.55
N LEU A 189 -9.93 -34.35 3.74
CA LEU A 189 -11.15 -33.58 3.97
C LEU A 189 -11.13 -32.90 5.35
N ASP A 190 -10.54 -33.53 6.36
CA ASP A 190 -10.53 -33.00 7.74
C ASP A 190 -9.68 -31.74 7.87
N ALA A 191 -8.56 -31.66 7.12
CA ALA A 191 -7.74 -30.45 7.04
C ALA A 191 -8.53 -29.26 6.46
N LEU A 192 -9.45 -29.52 5.53
CA LEU A 192 -10.30 -28.50 4.93
C LEU A 192 -11.45 -28.10 5.85
N LYS A 193 -12.06 -29.06 6.56
CA LYS A 193 -13.12 -28.78 7.55
C LYS A 193 -12.66 -27.83 8.65
N GLN A 194 -11.42 -27.95 9.10
CA GLN A 194 -10.85 -27.06 10.12
C GLN A 194 -10.75 -25.59 9.66
N LEU A 195 -10.63 -25.36 8.36
CA LEU A 195 -10.53 -24.03 7.76
C LEU A 195 -11.89 -23.35 7.54
N VAL A 196 -12.97 -24.11 7.48
CA VAL A 196 -14.34 -23.60 7.21
C VAL A 196 -15.13 -23.45 8.52
N ARG A 197 -14.47 -23.06 9.62
CA ARG A 197 -15.18 -22.82 10.89
C ARG A 197 -16.06 -21.55 10.81
N PRO A 198 -17.23 -21.54 11.48
CA PRO A 198 -18.21 -20.43 11.38
C PRO A 198 -17.61 -19.04 11.67
N ASP A 199 -16.62 -18.96 12.55
CA ASP A 199 -16.00 -17.71 13.03
C ASP A 199 -15.12 -16.99 12.00
N ILE A 200 -14.68 -17.67 10.94
CA ILE A 200 -13.86 -17.06 9.87
C ILE A 200 -14.76 -16.30 8.87
N SER A 201 -16.04 -16.67 8.78
CA SER A 201 -17.02 -15.99 7.92
C SER A 201 -17.54 -14.67 8.51
N SER A 202 -17.40 -14.46 9.82
CA SER A 202 -17.84 -13.24 10.51
C SER A 202 -16.76 -12.16 10.63
N THR A 203 -15.48 -12.49 10.45
CA THR A 203 -14.35 -11.58 10.74
C THR A 203 -13.72 -10.90 9.51
N THR A 204 -14.09 -11.27 8.28
CA THR A 204 -13.59 -10.65 7.04
C THR A 204 -14.64 -9.84 6.27
N THR A 205 -15.77 -9.53 6.91
CA THR A 205 -16.77 -8.61 6.34
C THR A 205 -16.94 -7.38 7.21
N THR A 206 -15.90 -6.54 7.24
CA THR A 206 -16.10 -5.11 7.45
C THR A 206 -17.01 -4.59 6.34
N THR A 207 -18.27 -4.31 6.72
CA THR A 207 -19.03 -3.10 6.37
C THR A 207 -18.87 -2.57 4.93
N ALA A 208 -19.80 -2.92 4.02
CA ALA A 208 -20.44 -2.00 3.05
C ALA A 208 -21.30 -2.69 1.97
N ASP A 209 -21.02 -3.92 1.51
CA ASP A 209 -21.73 -4.47 0.32
C ASP A 209 -21.73 -6.01 0.24
N SER A 210 -22.52 -6.68 1.08
CA SER A 210 -22.56 -8.15 1.14
C SER A 210 -23.67 -8.81 0.29
N GLN A 211 -24.50 -8.07 -0.46
CA GLN A 211 -25.45 -8.68 -1.41
C GLN A 211 -24.99 -8.67 -2.88
N SER A 212 -23.89 -8.01 -3.25
CA SER A 212 -23.46 -7.94 -4.66
C SER A 212 -22.21 -8.76 -5.00
N TYR A 213 -21.40 -9.19 -4.03
CA TYR A 213 -20.18 -9.95 -4.34
C TYR A 213 -20.52 -11.41 -4.71
N PRO A 214 -20.12 -11.92 -5.89
CA PRO A 214 -20.46 -13.27 -6.28
C PRO A 214 -19.87 -14.30 -5.31
N LYS A 215 -20.59 -15.40 -5.06
CA LYS A 215 -20.16 -16.53 -4.21
C LYS A 215 -19.05 -17.39 -4.86
N LEU A 216 -18.52 -18.42 -4.21
CA LEU A 216 -17.52 -19.32 -4.83
C LEU A 216 -18.20 -20.48 -5.55
N GLN A 217 -17.69 -20.93 -6.68
CA GLN A 217 -18.03 -22.22 -7.26
C GLN A 217 -16.92 -23.22 -6.98
N LEU A 218 -17.22 -24.33 -6.29
CA LEU A 218 -16.22 -25.29 -5.85
C LEU A 218 -16.36 -26.62 -6.60
N MET A 219 -15.30 -27.08 -7.23
CA MET A 219 -15.25 -28.40 -7.84
C MET A 219 -14.13 -29.23 -7.22
N VAL A 220 -14.42 -30.50 -6.95
CA VAL A 220 -13.46 -31.42 -6.32
C VAL A 220 -13.24 -32.62 -7.22
N MET A 221 -11.97 -32.89 -7.56
CA MET A 221 -11.57 -34.09 -8.28
C MET A 221 -10.96 -35.10 -7.32
N LEU A 222 -11.54 -36.29 -7.25
CA LEU A 222 -11.09 -37.35 -6.35
C LEU A 222 -10.46 -38.48 -7.16
N SER A 223 -9.27 -38.91 -6.75
CA SER A 223 -8.65 -40.14 -7.26
C SER A 223 -9.24 -41.40 -6.64
N ASP A 224 -9.81 -41.29 -5.44
CA ASP A 224 -10.44 -42.38 -4.71
C ASP A 224 -11.96 -42.20 -4.65
N THR A 225 -12.69 -43.09 -5.32
CA THR A 225 -14.15 -43.12 -5.32
C THR A 225 -14.77 -43.40 -3.94
N SER A 226 -14.01 -44.01 -3.02
CA SER A 226 -14.50 -44.31 -1.67
C SER A 226 -14.81 -43.05 -0.84
N GLN A 227 -14.15 -41.94 -1.16
CA GLN A 227 -14.32 -40.66 -0.47
C GLN A 227 -15.53 -39.86 -0.99
N LEU A 228 -16.11 -40.26 -2.12
CA LEU A 228 -17.16 -39.52 -2.82
C LEU A 228 -18.35 -39.16 -1.91
N GLN A 229 -18.84 -40.12 -1.11
CA GLN A 229 -19.99 -39.88 -0.25
C GLN A 229 -19.67 -38.87 0.87
N ARG A 230 -18.50 -39.01 1.51
CA ARG A 230 -18.06 -38.09 2.57
C ARG A 230 -17.92 -36.65 2.08
N TRP A 231 -17.42 -36.48 0.86
CA TRP A 231 -17.31 -35.17 0.21
C TRP A 231 -18.68 -34.59 -0.16
N LYS A 232 -19.60 -35.42 -0.69
CA LYS A 232 -20.98 -34.99 -0.97
C LYS A 232 -21.69 -34.51 0.29
N ASP A 233 -21.61 -35.27 1.37
CA ASP A 233 -22.28 -34.95 2.63
C ASP A 233 -21.77 -33.62 3.18
N TRP A 234 -20.44 -33.42 3.21
CA TRP A 234 -19.85 -32.18 3.69
C TRP A 234 -20.16 -30.96 2.80
N LEU A 235 -20.09 -31.09 1.47
CA LEU A 235 -20.41 -29.98 0.57
C LEU A 235 -21.90 -29.63 0.61
N GLN A 236 -22.78 -30.62 0.74
CA GLN A 236 -24.21 -30.39 0.91
C GLN A 236 -24.51 -29.68 2.24
N GLU A 237 -23.88 -30.11 3.33
CA GLU A 237 -23.99 -29.46 4.64
C GLU A 237 -23.46 -28.01 4.57
N THR A 238 -22.29 -27.81 3.95
CA THR A 238 -21.66 -26.48 3.80
C THR A 238 -22.51 -25.56 2.94
N ALA A 239 -23.06 -26.03 1.82
CA ALA A 239 -23.95 -25.25 0.96
C ALA A 239 -25.26 -24.84 1.67
N ASN A 240 -25.74 -25.67 2.60
CA ASN A 240 -26.95 -25.37 3.38
C ASN A 240 -26.68 -24.43 4.57
N THR A 241 -25.47 -24.45 5.13
CA THR A 241 -25.12 -23.74 6.38
C THR A 241 -24.35 -22.44 6.17
N THR A 242 -23.64 -22.30 5.05
CA THR A 242 -22.73 -21.17 4.81
C THR A 242 -23.13 -20.36 3.57
N SER A 243 -22.88 -19.05 3.60
CA SER A 243 -23.27 -18.12 2.55
C SER A 243 -22.21 -17.92 1.44
N TRP A 244 -21.02 -18.51 1.57
CA TRP A 244 -19.88 -18.25 0.67
C TRP A 244 -19.83 -19.13 -0.59
N LEU A 245 -20.63 -20.19 -0.67
CA LEU A 245 -20.62 -21.17 -1.77
C LEU A 245 -21.88 -21.02 -2.66
N ASP A 246 -21.68 -20.94 -3.97
CA ASP A 246 -22.72 -20.79 -4.99
C ASP A 246 -23.21 -22.15 -5.50
N SER A 247 -22.28 -22.96 -5.98
CA SER A 247 -22.52 -24.27 -6.57
C SER A 247 -21.32 -25.16 -6.33
N TRP A 248 -21.54 -26.47 -6.28
CA TRP A 248 -20.46 -27.43 -6.17
C TRP A 248 -20.66 -28.69 -7.00
N SER A 249 -19.55 -29.33 -7.37
CA SER A 249 -19.57 -30.63 -8.05
C SER A 249 -18.36 -31.47 -7.69
N ILE A 250 -18.48 -32.79 -7.86
CA ILE A 250 -17.40 -33.74 -7.61
C ILE A 250 -17.23 -34.62 -8.85
N SER A 251 -16.00 -34.74 -9.34
CA SER A 251 -15.63 -35.58 -10.47
C SER A 251 -14.65 -36.67 -10.02
N THR A 252 -14.93 -37.91 -10.38
CA THR A 252 -14.02 -39.07 -10.17
C THR A 252 -13.43 -39.57 -11.49
N ASN A 253 -13.77 -38.93 -12.61
CA ASN A 253 -13.31 -39.31 -13.93
C ASN A 253 -11.97 -38.64 -14.23
N LEU A 254 -10.86 -39.32 -13.94
CA LEU A 254 -9.51 -38.82 -14.20
C LEU A 254 -8.93 -39.27 -15.56
N GLN A 255 -9.75 -39.86 -16.43
CA GLN A 255 -9.29 -40.40 -17.71
C GLN A 255 -9.28 -39.34 -18.82
N PRO A 256 -8.35 -39.44 -19.80
CA PRO A 256 -7.24 -40.41 -19.90
C PRO A 256 -5.98 -39.98 -19.14
N SER A 257 -5.90 -38.72 -18.68
CA SER A 257 -4.88 -38.24 -17.76
C SER A 257 -5.48 -37.20 -16.80
N LEU A 258 -4.82 -36.97 -15.67
CA LEU A 258 -5.24 -35.96 -14.68
C LEU A 258 -5.39 -34.58 -15.31
N PHE A 259 -4.44 -34.17 -16.16
CA PHE A 259 -4.46 -32.86 -16.80
C PHE A 259 -5.55 -32.70 -17.86
N GLU A 260 -5.86 -33.77 -18.60
CA GLU A 260 -7.01 -33.76 -19.52
C GLU A 260 -8.35 -33.73 -18.79
N ALA A 261 -8.43 -34.40 -17.64
CA ALA A 261 -9.59 -34.31 -16.79
C ALA A 261 -9.76 -32.88 -16.22
N VAL A 262 -8.68 -32.24 -15.75
CA VAL A 262 -8.70 -30.84 -15.32
C VAL A 262 -9.14 -29.91 -16.47
N ALA A 263 -8.57 -30.05 -17.67
CA ALA A 263 -8.93 -29.20 -18.81
C ALA A 263 -10.41 -29.32 -19.20
N ARG A 264 -10.96 -30.54 -19.18
CA ARG A 264 -12.38 -30.82 -19.44
C ARG A 264 -13.29 -30.13 -18.42
N GLU A 265 -12.96 -30.25 -17.14
CA GLU A 265 -13.77 -29.73 -16.03
C GLU A 265 -13.72 -28.19 -15.91
N VAL A 266 -12.59 -27.59 -16.30
CA VAL A 266 -12.44 -26.14 -16.40
C VAL A 266 -13.29 -25.56 -17.55
N GLY A 267 -13.69 -26.38 -18.53
CA GLY A 267 -14.53 -25.98 -19.65
C GLY A 267 -13.75 -25.56 -20.90
N ILE A 268 -12.49 -25.99 -21.02
CA ILE A 268 -11.64 -25.69 -22.17
C ILE A 268 -12.14 -26.49 -23.38
N THR A 269 -12.86 -25.83 -24.27
CA THR A 269 -13.38 -26.41 -25.52
C THR A 269 -12.79 -25.66 -26.71
N ALA A 270 -12.53 -26.37 -27.81
CA ALA A 270 -12.08 -25.74 -29.04
C ALA A 270 -13.20 -24.88 -29.60
N ASP A 271 -12.96 -23.57 -29.73
CA ASP A 271 -13.93 -22.59 -30.23
C ASP A 271 -14.15 -22.68 -31.76
N GLY A 272 -13.51 -23.65 -32.42
CA GLY A 272 -13.61 -23.86 -33.86
C GLY A 272 -12.69 -22.96 -34.69
N THR A 273 -11.88 -22.09 -34.06
CA THR A 273 -10.93 -21.24 -34.78
C THR A 273 -9.80 -22.09 -35.36
N GLU A 274 -9.65 -22.06 -36.70
CA GLU A 274 -8.51 -22.70 -37.37
C GLU A 274 -7.25 -21.86 -37.18
N VAL A 275 -6.49 -22.20 -36.15
CA VAL A 275 -5.15 -21.65 -35.92
C VAL A 275 -4.14 -22.44 -36.75
N ASN A 276 -3.35 -21.76 -37.58
CA ASN A 276 -2.32 -22.37 -38.43
C ASN A 276 -1.18 -22.94 -37.57
N LEU A 277 -1.25 -24.23 -37.25
CA LEU A 277 -0.28 -24.95 -36.40
C LEU A 277 1.16 -24.96 -36.93
N GLN A 278 1.41 -24.62 -38.20
CA GLN A 278 2.77 -24.51 -38.74
C GLN A 278 3.52 -23.27 -38.22
N THR A 279 2.79 -22.32 -37.63
CA THR A 279 3.28 -21.00 -37.26
C THR A 279 3.32 -20.77 -35.74
N HIS A 280 3.17 -21.83 -34.93
CA HIS A 280 3.26 -21.77 -33.48
C HIS A 280 4.41 -22.62 -32.95
N TYR A 281 4.91 -22.29 -31.75
CA TYR A 281 5.82 -23.18 -31.06
C TYR A 281 5.11 -24.50 -30.73
N LYS A 282 5.79 -25.63 -30.99
CA LYS A 282 5.27 -26.97 -30.67
C LYS A 282 5.05 -27.19 -29.17
N THR A 283 5.74 -26.41 -28.34
CA THR A 283 5.68 -26.43 -26.88
C THR A 283 5.41 -25.02 -26.35
N PRO A 284 4.57 -24.85 -25.32
CA PRO A 284 4.32 -23.54 -24.74
C PRO A 284 5.59 -22.96 -24.11
N ARG A 285 5.80 -21.66 -24.27
CA ARG A 285 6.85 -20.89 -23.60
C ARG A 285 6.34 -20.43 -22.23
N VAL A 286 7.27 -20.30 -21.29
CA VAL A 286 7.01 -19.87 -19.92
C VAL A 286 7.59 -18.47 -19.75
N PHE A 287 6.83 -17.60 -19.11
CA PHE A 287 7.24 -16.25 -18.77
C PHE A 287 7.14 -16.05 -17.27
N ARG A 288 8.08 -15.34 -16.65
CA ARG A 288 7.97 -14.82 -15.29
C ARG A 288 7.35 -13.42 -15.38
N ILE A 289 6.32 -13.18 -14.56
CA ILE A 289 5.68 -11.88 -14.46
C ILE A 289 6.10 -11.26 -13.12
N ASP A 290 6.91 -10.22 -13.22
CA ASP A 290 7.29 -9.39 -12.08
C ASP A 290 6.38 -8.16 -12.06
N PHE A 291 5.81 -7.83 -10.91
CA PHE A 291 5.09 -6.57 -10.74
C PHE A 291 6.10 -5.51 -10.37
N VAL A 292 6.09 -4.36 -11.02
CA VAL A 292 7.19 -3.38 -11.02
C VAL A 292 6.54 -2.02 -10.86
N LEU A 293 6.82 -1.25 -9.80
CA LEU A 293 6.24 0.08 -9.65
C LEU A 293 6.86 1.01 -10.70
N SER A 294 6.09 1.45 -11.67
CA SER A 294 6.57 2.30 -12.76
C SER A 294 6.93 3.70 -12.32
N LYS A 295 8.07 4.16 -12.78
CA LYS A 295 8.56 5.53 -12.52
C LYS A 295 7.74 6.59 -13.24
N ALA A 296 7.28 6.29 -14.46
CA ALA A 296 6.61 7.25 -15.33
C ALA A 296 5.14 7.42 -14.93
N THR A 297 4.47 6.33 -14.60
CA THR A 297 3.03 6.33 -14.35
C THR A 297 2.68 6.33 -12.86
N LYS A 298 3.66 6.09 -11.98
CA LYS A 298 3.46 5.86 -10.53
C LYS A 298 2.49 4.72 -10.22
N LYS A 299 2.29 3.81 -11.18
CA LYS A 299 1.42 2.63 -11.08
C LYS A 299 2.26 1.36 -11.13
N THR A 300 1.79 0.31 -10.47
CA THR A 300 2.39 -1.02 -10.58
C THR A 300 2.19 -1.52 -12.02
N GLU A 301 3.28 -1.60 -12.78
CA GLU A 301 3.37 -2.17 -14.13
C GLU A 301 3.76 -3.66 -14.08
N GLN A 302 3.49 -4.39 -15.16
CA GLN A 302 3.82 -5.80 -15.29
C GLN A 302 5.04 -5.94 -16.20
N TYR A 303 6.12 -6.51 -15.67
CA TYR A 303 7.32 -6.83 -16.42
C TYR A 303 7.37 -8.33 -16.71
N VAL A 304 7.50 -8.68 -17.98
CA VAL A 304 7.42 -10.06 -18.45
C VAL A 304 8.79 -10.48 -18.97
N THR A 305 9.42 -11.47 -18.33
CA THR A 305 10.68 -12.07 -18.77
C THR A 305 10.46 -13.51 -19.22
N LEU A 306 11.19 -13.95 -20.24
CA LEU A 306 11.15 -15.35 -20.64
C LEU A 306 11.84 -16.21 -19.57
N SER A 307 11.17 -17.25 -19.10
CA SER A 307 11.70 -18.20 -18.13
C SER A 307 12.01 -19.53 -18.83
N PRO A 308 13.29 -19.97 -18.90
CA PRO A 308 13.64 -21.26 -19.50
C PRO A 308 13.11 -22.42 -18.64
N LEU A 309 12.40 -23.38 -19.25
CA LEU A 309 11.87 -24.59 -18.59
C LEU A 309 12.97 -25.47 -17.94
N THR A 310 14.22 -25.32 -18.37
CA THR A 310 15.40 -26.08 -17.91
C THR A 310 16.16 -25.39 -16.78
N THR A 311 15.83 -24.14 -16.45
CA THR A 311 16.43 -23.40 -15.33
C THR A 311 15.55 -23.55 -14.09
N THR A 312 16.13 -23.50 -12.90
CA THR A 312 15.37 -23.50 -11.64
C THR A 312 14.68 -22.14 -11.35
N GLY A 313 14.64 -21.26 -12.36
CA GLY A 313 14.18 -19.88 -12.25
C GLY A 313 15.24 -18.95 -11.63
N CYS A 314 16.51 -19.39 -11.59
CA CYS A 314 17.63 -18.70 -10.94
C CYS A 314 18.94 -18.73 -11.77
N ASP A 315 18.86 -18.78 -13.10
CA ASP A 315 20.04 -18.65 -13.98
C ASP A 315 19.83 -17.50 -14.96
N GLU A 316 20.53 -16.37 -14.76
CA GLU A 316 20.68 -15.29 -15.75
C GLU A 316 22.11 -15.38 -16.32
N ASN A 317 22.25 -16.04 -17.47
CA ASN A 317 23.33 -15.99 -18.49
C ASN A 317 22.71 -16.71 -19.72
N ASP A 318 22.79 -16.34 -20.99
CA ASP A 318 23.45 -15.29 -21.76
C ASP A 318 22.72 -15.20 -23.13
N ASP A 319 22.89 -14.04 -23.79
CA ASP A 319 23.09 -13.78 -25.22
C ASP A 319 22.13 -14.31 -26.32
N ASP A 320 21.56 -13.33 -27.07
CA ASP A 320 21.64 -13.08 -28.54
C ASP A 320 21.35 -14.26 -29.51
N ASP A 321 20.64 -14.20 -30.64
CA ASP A 321 20.25 -13.20 -31.66
C ASP A 321 18.94 -13.74 -32.33
N ASP A 322 18.12 -13.05 -33.15
CA ASP A 322 18.37 -12.53 -34.50
C ASP A 322 17.15 -11.71 -34.94
N GLU A 323 17.33 -10.43 -35.27
CA GLU A 323 16.55 -9.78 -36.32
C GLU A 323 17.54 -9.25 -37.38
N ASN A 324 17.60 -9.98 -38.49
CA ASN A 324 18.00 -9.46 -39.79
C ASN A 324 17.13 -8.23 -40.11
N ASP A 325 17.74 -7.11 -40.43
CA ASP A 325 17.28 -6.33 -41.57
C ASP A 325 18.46 -5.65 -42.26
N GLU A 326 18.52 -5.95 -43.54
CA GLU A 326 19.46 -5.51 -44.55
C GLU A 326 19.32 -4.00 -44.78
N TYR A 327 20.45 -3.28 -44.74
CA TYR A 327 20.63 -2.12 -45.61
C TYR A 327 21.87 -2.37 -46.45
N GLU A 328 21.63 -2.77 -47.70
CA GLU A 328 22.53 -2.53 -48.81
C GLU A 328 22.76 -1.01 -48.93
N ASP A 329 24.01 -0.58 -48.97
CA ASP A 329 24.38 0.44 -49.95
C ASP A 329 25.84 0.27 -50.39
N ASN A 330 25.99 0.38 -51.70
CA ASN A 330 27.21 0.16 -52.49
C ASN A 330 28.36 1.09 -52.08
N ASP A 331 29.60 0.59 -52.16
CA ASP A 331 30.55 1.09 -53.17
C ASP A 331 31.88 0.31 -53.21
N THR A 332 32.04 -0.39 -54.35
CA THR A 332 33.20 -0.48 -55.26
C THR A 332 34.62 -0.87 -54.83
N GLU A 333 35.11 -1.89 -55.57
CA GLU A 333 36.47 -2.14 -56.11
C GLU A 333 37.59 -2.68 -55.19
N SER A 334 37.96 -3.96 -55.37
CA SER A 334 39.09 -4.35 -56.26
C SER A 334 39.63 -5.78 -56.04
N HIS A 335 39.63 -6.54 -57.15
CA HIS A 335 40.64 -7.48 -57.68
C HIS A 335 41.11 -8.80 -57.03
N SER A 336 41.15 -9.80 -57.94
CA SER A 336 42.00 -11.02 -58.11
C SER A 336 41.56 -12.31 -57.40
N ASP A 337 41.00 -13.28 -58.14
CA ASP A 337 41.64 -14.42 -58.85
C ASP A 337 42.18 -15.46 -57.84
N VAL A 338 41.75 -16.74 -57.80
CA VAL A 338 42.15 -17.85 -58.71
C VAL A 338 41.40 -19.16 -58.30
N GLU A 339 40.81 -19.83 -59.31
CA GLU A 339 40.67 -21.29 -59.61
C GLU A 339 40.13 -22.32 -58.57
N LYS A 340 39.02 -23.02 -58.89
CA LYS A 340 38.88 -24.44 -59.38
C LYS A 340 39.11 -25.51 -58.29
N GLU A 341 38.46 -26.68 -58.21
CA GLU A 341 37.58 -27.49 -59.06
C GLU A 341 36.93 -28.57 -58.14
N ASP A 342 35.71 -28.99 -58.49
CA ASP A 342 35.14 -30.36 -58.45
C ASP A 342 35.25 -31.29 -57.23
N HIS A 343 34.11 -31.75 -56.68
CA HIS A 343 33.48 -33.00 -57.16
C HIS A 343 32.19 -33.36 -56.40
N GLU A 344 31.30 -33.97 -57.17
CA GLU A 344 29.97 -34.49 -56.85
C GLU A 344 29.99 -35.70 -55.90
N GLY A 345 28.85 -35.90 -55.23
CA GLY A 345 28.11 -37.15 -55.43
C GLY A 345 28.22 -38.26 -54.38
N GLU A 346 27.05 -38.56 -53.81
CA GLU A 346 26.50 -39.93 -53.75
C GLU A 346 26.58 -40.70 -52.41
N THR A 347 25.48 -40.53 -51.66
CA THR A 347 24.65 -41.56 -51.00
C THR A 347 25.21 -42.97 -50.77
N THR A 348 25.00 -43.51 -49.56
CA THR A 348 24.24 -44.77 -49.38
C THR A 348 23.76 -45.00 -47.94
N ARG A 349 22.46 -45.23 -47.81
CA ARG A 349 21.76 -45.83 -46.65
C ARG A 349 22.07 -47.32 -46.54
N ARG A 350 22.21 -47.86 -45.31
CA ARG A 350 21.57 -49.16 -44.93
C ARG A 350 21.53 -49.41 -43.41
N LYS A 351 20.32 -49.81 -42.97
CA LYS A 351 19.92 -50.51 -41.72
C LYS A 351 20.83 -51.71 -41.39
N CYS A 352 20.99 -52.15 -40.14
CA CYS A 352 20.01 -52.97 -39.38
C CYS A 352 20.39 -53.19 -37.89
N LYS A 353 19.34 -53.14 -37.04
CA LYS A 353 18.95 -53.99 -35.87
C LYS A 353 19.93 -54.99 -35.23
N GLY A 354 19.83 -55.09 -33.89
CA GLY A 354 20.02 -56.33 -33.11
C GLY A 354 19.95 -56.11 -31.59
N ASP A 355 18.97 -56.75 -30.93
CA ASP A 355 18.69 -56.76 -29.49
C ASP A 355 19.70 -57.60 -28.67
N HIS A 356 19.90 -57.30 -27.38
CA HIS A 356 19.78 -58.27 -26.26
C HIS A 356 19.99 -57.65 -24.87
N ASP A 357 19.31 -58.31 -23.92
CA ASP A 357 19.09 -58.14 -22.49
C ASP A 357 20.35 -58.07 -21.58
N GLY A 358 20.20 -57.52 -20.36
CA GLY A 358 21.17 -57.75 -19.27
C GLY A 358 21.06 -56.85 -18.04
N GLU A 359 20.56 -57.42 -16.96
CA GLU A 359 20.48 -56.98 -15.56
C GLU A 359 21.67 -56.22 -14.92
N SER A 360 21.31 -55.23 -14.08
CA SER A 360 21.59 -55.14 -12.63
C SER A 360 22.99 -54.79 -12.07
N CYS A 361 22.90 -53.93 -11.04
CA CYS A 361 23.80 -53.71 -9.89
C CYS A 361 25.01 -52.76 -10.02
N CYS A 362 24.82 -51.57 -9.42
CA CYS A 362 25.68 -50.91 -8.44
C CYS A 362 27.19 -50.82 -8.74
N ASP A 363 27.68 -49.61 -9.02
CA ASP A 363 28.83 -49.15 -8.24
C ASP A 363 28.79 -47.64 -8.01
N SER A 364 28.98 -47.31 -6.74
CA SER A 364 28.92 -46.00 -6.11
C SER A 364 30.14 -45.17 -6.46
N HIS A 365 29.92 -43.95 -6.96
CA HIS A 365 30.88 -42.87 -6.78
C HIS A 365 30.17 -41.65 -6.21
N GLU A 366 30.49 -41.40 -4.94
CA GLU A 366 30.34 -40.13 -4.24
C GLU A 366 30.88 -39.02 -5.13
N SER A 367 30.03 -38.06 -5.52
CA SER A 367 30.48 -36.76 -6.02
C SER A 367 29.98 -35.71 -5.04
N HIS A 368 30.94 -35.06 -4.41
CA HIS A 368 30.82 -33.92 -3.52
C HIS A 368 29.71 -32.95 -3.95
N GLU A 369 28.84 -32.62 -2.99
CA GLU A 369 27.93 -31.49 -3.06
C GLU A 369 28.80 -30.22 -3.01
N ASP A 370 29.18 -29.68 -4.17
CA ASP A 370 29.76 -28.35 -4.25
C ASP A 370 28.63 -27.32 -4.07
N GLU A 371 28.67 -26.59 -2.96
CA GLU A 371 27.84 -25.44 -2.65
C GLU A 371 27.94 -24.42 -3.81
N VAL A 372 26.91 -24.32 -4.64
CA VAL A 372 26.87 -23.34 -5.75
C VAL A 372 26.60 -21.95 -5.15
N GLY A 373 27.68 -21.24 -4.80
CA GLY A 373 27.64 -19.84 -4.39
C GLY A 373 27.07 -18.93 -5.48
N GLU A 374 26.32 -17.91 -5.08
CA GLU A 374 25.77 -16.88 -5.96
C GLU A 374 26.91 -16.23 -6.77
N THR A 375 26.75 -16.13 -8.09
CA THR A 375 27.80 -15.64 -8.99
C THR A 375 27.47 -14.24 -9.51
N VAL A 376 28.38 -13.29 -9.33
CA VAL A 376 28.20 -11.87 -9.68
C VAL A 376 29.26 -11.42 -10.67
N PHE A 377 28.85 -10.74 -11.74
CA PHE A 377 29.77 -10.24 -12.77
C PHE A 377 30.14 -8.76 -12.53
N GLY A 378 31.43 -8.45 -12.54
CA GLY A 378 31.95 -7.08 -12.44
C GLY A 378 32.32 -6.62 -11.02
N LEU A 379 32.57 -5.31 -10.88
CA LEU A 379 33.05 -4.66 -9.64
C LEU A 379 32.02 -3.72 -9.00
N THR A 380 30.99 -3.30 -9.75
CA THR A 380 30.04 -2.26 -9.31
C THR A 380 29.15 -2.64 -8.13
N THR A 381 28.95 -3.92 -7.87
CA THR A 381 27.98 -4.41 -6.88
C THR A 381 28.62 -5.12 -5.69
N LEU A 382 29.95 -5.22 -5.62
CA LEU A 382 30.66 -5.99 -4.60
C LEU A 382 30.31 -5.60 -3.16
N GLN A 383 30.01 -4.33 -2.94
CA GLN A 383 29.59 -3.78 -1.66
C GLN A 383 28.19 -4.25 -1.20
N HIS A 384 27.36 -4.76 -2.11
CA HIS A 384 26.01 -5.26 -1.84
C HIS A 384 25.93 -6.78 -1.74
N CYS A 385 26.98 -7.49 -2.18
CA CYS A 385 27.08 -8.94 -2.09
C CYS A 385 27.13 -9.40 -0.63
N SER A 386 26.51 -10.56 -0.38
CA SER A 386 26.44 -11.28 0.89
C SER A 386 26.69 -12.76 0.63
N HIS A 387 27.02 -13.54 1.65
CA HIS A 387 27.43 -14.96 1.54
C HIS A 387 28.70 -15.16 0.68
N PRO A 388 29.27 -16.39 0.63
CA PRO A 388 30.36 -16.73 -0.29
C PRO A 388 29.97 -16.44 -1.76
N THR A 389 30.23 -15.22 -2.22
CA THR A 389 29.88 -14.77 -3.56
C THR A 389 31.04 -15.06 -4.49
N ASN A 390 30.77 -15.83 -5.54
CA ASN A 390 31.69 -15.99 -6.64
C ASN A 390 31.61 -14.76 -7.53
N VAL A 391 32.72 -14.07 -7.75
CA VAL A 391 32.81 -12.87 -8.57
C VAL A 391 33.51 -13.22 -9.86
N ILE A 392 32.84 -13.01 -10.98
CA ILE A 392 33.42 -13.09 -12.31
C ILE A 392 33.87 -11.69 -12.72
N VAL A 393 35.15 -11.54 -13.01
CA VAL A 393 35.71 -10.27 -13.47
C VAL A 393 36.47 -10.49 -14.77
N GLU A 394 36.04 -9.79 -15.82
CA GLU A 394 36.78 -9.70 -17.07
C GLU A 394 37.51 -8.36 -17.15
N GLY A 395 38.83 -8.42 -17.32
CA GLY A 395 39.68 -7.23 -17.30
C GLY A 395 41.07 -7.46 -17.87
N ARG A 396 41.90 -6.42 -17.83
CA ARG A 396 43.30 -6.48 -18.23
C ARG A 396 44.22 -6.51 -17.03
N LEU A 397 45.28 -7.32 -17.12
CA LEU A 397 46.35 -7.31 -16.14
C LEU A 397 47.09 -5.97 -16.14
N MET A 398 47.09 -5.24 -15.02
CA MET A 398 47.61 -3.87 -14.95
C MET A 398 49.05 -3.78 -14.46
N ASP A 399 49.51 -4.77 -13.70
CA ASP A 399 50.82 -4.83 -13.09
C ASP A 399 51.61 -6.09 -13.54
N THR A 400 52.92 -6.07 -13.31
CA THR A 400 53.80 -7.20 -13.67
C THR A 400 53.82 -8.29 -12.59
N GLU A 401 53.41 -7.94 -11.37
CA GLU A 401 53.25 -8.88 -10.26
C GLU A 401 51.94 -9.68 -10.38
N GLY A 402 51.05 -9.26 -11.27
CA GLY A 402 49.82 -9.97 -11.58
C GLY A 402 48.83 -9.96 -10.43
N THR A 403 48.74 -8.85 -9.70
CA THR A 403 47.84 -8.68 -8.55
C THR A 403 46.67 -7.74 -8.84
N ILE A 404 46.77 -6.92 -9.88
CA ILE A 404 45.76 -5.91 -10.20
C ILE A 404 45.12 -6.19 -11.54
N LEU A 405 43.79 -6.36 -11.52
CA LEU A 405 42.98 -6.45 -12.73
C LEU A 405 42.25 -5.12 -12.96
N GLY A 406 42.34 -4.61 -14.19
CA GLY A 406 41.72 -3.36 -14.61
C GLY A 406 40.55 -3.59 -15.55
N THR A 407 39.40 -3.00 -15.23
CA THR A 407 38.16 -3.09 -16.00
C THR A 407 37.68 -1.68 -16.38
N THR A 408 36.58 -1.58 -17.12
CA THR A 408 35.86 -0.31 -17.33
C THR A 408 35.27 0.24 -16.03
N GLU A 409 35.14 -0.58 -15.00
CA GLU A 409 34.54 -0.23 -13.71
C GLU A 409 35.55 0.15 -12.63
N GLY A 410 36.85 0.04 -12.91
CA GLY A 410 37.92 0.37 -11.97
C GLY A 410 39.01 -0.68 -11.95
N ARG A 411 39.84 -0.60 -10.91
CA ARG A 411 40.87 -1.61 -10.62
C ARG A 411 40.50 -2.38 -9.37
N VAL A 412 40.86 -3.66 -9.30
CA VAL A 412 40.66 -4.50 -8.12
C VAL A 412 41.92 -5.30 -7.83
N ILE A 413 42.22 -5.51 -6.54
CA ILE A 413 43.28 -6.41 -6.10
C ILE A 413 42.72 -7.83 -6.06
N ILE A 414 43.40 -8.74 -6.76
CA ILE A 414 43.08 -10.17 -6.80
C ILE A 414 44.23 -10.97 -6.20
N HIS A 415 44.00 -11.57 -5.04
CA HIS A 415 44.93 -12.46 -4.36
C HIS A 415 45.06 -13.79 -5.10
N GLY A 416 46.28 -14.33 -5.19
CA GLY A 416 46.57 -15.61 -5.86
C GLY A 416 46.59 -15.56 -7.40
N LEU A 417 46.24 -14.42 -8.02
CA LEU A 417 46.14 -14.30 -9.48
C LEU A 417 47.45 -14.67 -10.22
N HIS A 418 48.60 -14.20 -9.72
CA HIS A 418 49.92 -14.55 -10.29
C HIS A 418 50.22 -16.05 -10.26
N GLU A 419 49.83 -16.74 -9.19
CA GLU A 419 50.07 -18.17 -9.01
C GLU A 419 49.16 -18.97 -9.94
N ALA A 420 47.88 -18.61 -10.04
CA ALA A 420 46.93 -19.22 -10.96
C ALA A 420 47.34 -19.02 -12.44
N ILE A 421 47.86 -17.85 -12.80
CA ILE A 421 48.40 -17.57 -14.14
C ILE A 421 49.57 -18.53 -14.46
N LYS A 422 50.50 -18.73 -13.53
CA LYS A 422 51.66 -19.62 -13.74
C LYS A 422 51.28 -21.10 -13.87
N MET A 423 50.28 -21.56 -13.11
CA MET A 423 49.81 -22.96 -13.20
C MET A 423 49.13 -23.25 -14.55
N ASN A 424 48.43 -22.28 -15.14
CA ASN A 424 47.79 -22.43 -16.46
C ASN A 424 48.75 -22.30 -17.65
N ASP A 425 49.94 -21.72 -17.47
CA ASP A 425 50.98 -21.61 -18.50
C ASP A 425 51.60 -22.99 -18.85
N THR A 426 51.46 -23.99 -17.97
CA THR A 426 51.88 -25.39 -18.28
C THR A 426 50.88 -26.18 -19.13
N THR A 427 49.62 -25.75 -19.21
CA THR A 427 48.53 -26.43 -19.94
C THR A 427 48.10 -25.70 -21.22
N MET A 428 48.35 -24.38 -21.31
CA MET A 428 48.04 -23.55 -22.47
C MET A 428 49.32 -23.21 -23.26
N GLY A 429 49.40 -23.63 -24.52
CA GLY A 429 50.61 -23.47 -25.33
C GLY A 429 51.08 -22.01 -25.51
N LYS A 430 52.31 -21.71 -25.06
CA LYS A 430 53.21 -20.62 -25.52
C LYS A 430 52.66 -19.18 -25.61
N GLN A 431 51.54 -18.82 -24.99
CA GLN A 431 51.16 -17.40 -24.86
C GLN A 431 51.74 -16.83 -23.57
N LYS A 432 52.82 -16.05 -23.71
CA LYS A 432 53.49 -15.38 -22.59
C LYS A 432 52.55 -14.33 -21.98
N ILE A 433 51.90 -14.67 -20.86
CA ILE A 433 50.99 -13.77 -20.15
C ILE A 433 51.80 -12.58 -19.62
N THR A 434 51.54 -11.39 -20.13
CA THR A 434 52.25 -10.14 -19.81
C THR A 434 51.24 -9.02 -19.54
N LYS A 435 51.68 -7.90 -18.97
CA LYS A 435 50.83 -6.74 -18.71
C LYS A 435 49.99 -6.37 -19.95
N GLY A 436 48.69 -6.17 -19.76
CA GLY A 436 47.72 -5.84 -20.80
C GLY A 436 46.94 -7.04 -21.39
N VAL A 437 47.28 -8.28 -21.01
CA VAL A 437 46.51 -9.47 -21.38
C VAL A 437 45.10 -9.41 -20.79
N ALA A 438 44.11 -9.74 -21.61
CA ALA A 438 42.70 -9.86 -21.24
C ALA A 438 42.43 -11.21 -20.56
N LEU A 439 41.87 -11.16 -19.36
CA LEU A 439 41.60 -12.32 -18.51
C LEU A 439 40.13 -12.33 -18.09
N HIS A 440 39.56 -13.53 -18.04
CA HIS A 440 38.33 -13.85 -17.32
C HIS A 440 38.73 -14.54 -16.02
N VAL A 441 38.35 -13.94 -14.89
CA VAL A 441 38.73 -14.39 -13.56
C VAL A 441 37.47 -14.72 -12.77
N GLU A 442 37.29 -15.99 -12.42
CA GLU A 442 36.35 -16.42 -11.39
C GLU A 442 37.08 -16.31 -10.04
N SER A 443 36.47 -15.64 -9.08
CA SER A 443 37.09 -15.31 -7.79
C SER A 443 36.07 -15.35 -6.66
N ARG A 444 36.51 -15.32 -5.40
CA ARG A 444 35.67 -15.21 -4.22
C ARG A 444 35.83 -13.83 -3.60
N LEU A 445 34.74 -13.20 -3.19
CA LEU A 445 34.77 -11.92 -2.48
C LEU A 445 35.39 -12.07 -1.09
N ASN A 446 36.29 -11.16 -0.72
CA ASN A 446 36.86 -11.08 0.63
C ASN A 446 36.86 -9.62 1.15
N ARG A 447 36.62 -9.45 2.45
CA ARG A 447 36.67 -8.15 3.14
C ARG A 447 37.64 -8.24 4.31
N ASP A 448 38.47 -7.21 4.47
CA ASP A 448 39.39 -7.10 5.61
C ASP A 448 38.72 -6.37 6.80
N ASP A 449 39.35 -6.43 7.98
CA ASP A 449 38.85 -5.76 9.20
C ASP A 449 38.72 -4.23 9.03
N SER A 450 39.39 -3.66 8.03
CA SER A 450 39.28 -2.24 7.67
C SER A 450 38.14 -1.95 6.70
N GLY A 451 37.34 -2.94 6.32
CA GLY A 451 36.23 -2.81 5.38
C GLY A 451 36.64 -2.69 3.92
N SER A 452 37.89 -3.04 3.56
CA SER A 452 38.39 -2.98 2.18
C SER A 452 38.01 -4.25 1.43
N THR A 453 37.56 -4.10 0.19
CA THR A 453 37.11 -5.23 -0.64
C THR A 453 38.23 -5.75 -1.55
N THR A 454 38.56 -7.03 -1.45
CA THR A 454 39.51 -7.74 -2.33
C THR A 454 38.87 -9.00 -2.90
N LEU A 455 39.51 -9.60 -3.91
CA LEU A 455 39.05 -10.86 -4.51
C LEU A 455 40.12 -11.93 -4.33
N GLU A 456 39.71 -13.16 -4.07
CA GLU A 456 40.58 -14.34 -4.03
C GLU A 456 40.36 -15.18 -5.28
N VAL A 457 41.43 -15.51 -6.01
CA VAL A 457 41.28 -16.21 -7.30
C VAL A 457 40.80 -17.65 -7.11
N LEU A 458 39.81 -18.06 -7.91
CA LEU A 458 39.36 -19.45 -8.01
C LEU A 458 39.83 -20.06 -9.34
N LYS A 459 39.60 -19.35 -10.44
CA LYS A 459 39.96 -19.80 -11.79
C LYS A 459 40.26 -18.62 -12.72
N VAL A 460 41.22 -18.82 -13.62
CA VAL A 460 41.69 -17.78 -14.55
C VAL A 460 41.73 -18.33 -15.96
N THR A 461 41.08 -17.65 -16.90
CA THR A 461 41.04 -18.03 -18.31
C THR A 461 41.47 -16.84 -19.19
N PRO A 462 42.52 -16.96 -20.02
CA PRO A 462 42.85 -15.93 -21.00
C PRO A 462 41.74 -15.81 -22.06
N LEU A 463 41.34 -14.59 -22.39
CA LEU A 463 40.29 -14.34 -23.38
C LEU A 463 40.87 -14.25 -24.79
N THR A 464 40.15 -14.83 -25.75
CA THR A 464 40.45 -14.67 -27.18
C THR A 464 40.12 -13.24 -27.65
N LYS A 465 40.70 -12.79 -28.77
CA LYS A 465 40.38 -11.48 -29.37
C LYS A 465 38.90 -11.28 -29.68
N MET A 466 38.16 -12.37 -29.96
CA MET A 466 36.74 -12.31 -30.23
C MET A 466 35.94 -12.11 -28.94
N GLN A 467 36.26 -12.85 -27.88
CA GLN A 467 35.64 -12.66 -26.56
C GLN A 467 35.98 -11.30 -25.97
N GLU A 468 37.22 -10.84 -26.13
CA GLU A 468 37.66 -9.49 -25.74
C GLU A 468 36.82 -8.39 -26.39
N ARG A 469 36.39 -8.56 -27.65
CA ARG A 469 35.52 -7.61 -28.37
C ARG A 469 34.07 -7.65 -27.92
N ARG A 470 33.61 -8.79 -27.37
CA ARG A 470 32.25 -8.98 -26.84
C ARG A 470 32.13 -8.58 -25.37
N SER A 471 33.25 -8.62 -24.63
CA SER A 471 33.30 -8.25 -23.22
C SER A 471 32.93 -6.78 -23.02
N MET A 472 31.97 -6.52 -22.13
CA MET A 472 31.55 -5.16 -21.76
C MET A 472 32.46 -4.49 -20.73
N THR A 473 33.33 -5.25 -20.04
CA THR A 473 34.17 -4.75 -18.94
C THR A 473 35.63 -4.59 -19.32
N ILE A 474 36.04 -5.06 -20.49
CA ILE A 474 37.39 -4.88 -21.00
C ILE A 474 37.49 -3.59 -21.80
N CYS A 475 38.47 -2.74 -21.47
CA CYS A 475 38.81 -1.54 -22.23
C CYS A 475 40.32 -1.48 -22.51
N PRO A 476 40.77 -0.64 -23.45
CA PRO A 476 42.20 -0.35 -23.64
C PRO A 476 42.85 0.11 -22.33
N MET A 477 44.10 -0.30 -22.05
CA MET A 477 44.76 0.04 -20.76
C MET A 477 44.83 1.53 -20.43
N LYS A 478 44.88 2.40 -21.46
CA LYS A 478 44.88 3.86 -21.30
C LYS A 478 43.52 4.42 -20.82
N GLU A 479 42.45 3.63 -20.96
CA GLU A 479 41.06 3.99 -20.64
C GLU A 479 40.59 3.35 -19.32
N VAL A 480 41.39 2.45 -18.73
CA VAL A 480 41.11 1.86 -17.41
C VAL A 480 41.12 2.98 -16.36
N PRO A 481 40.06 3.13 -15.55
CA PRO A 481 39.99 4.15 -14.51
C PRO A 481 41.17 4.08 -13.53
N LEU A 482 41.58 5.22 -13.00
CA LEU A 482 42.74 5.31 -12.10
C LEU A 482 42.44 4.82 -10.68
N TYR A 483 41.17 4.83 -10.25
CA TYR A 483 40.78 4.42 -8.90
C TYR A 483 40.81 2.90 -8.73
N ASN A 484 41.12 2.47 -7.51
CA ASN A 484 41.14 1.06 -7.12
C ASN A 484 40.06 0.82 -6.07
N VAL A 485 39.10 -0.06 -6.36
CA VAL A 485 38.01 -0.37 -5.43
C VAL A 485 38.54 -1.00 -4.14
N SER A 486 39.64 -1.75 -4.21
CA SER A 486 40.31 -2.33 -3.04
C SER A 486 41.08 -1.33 -2.18
N SER A 487 41.21 -0.08 -2.63
CA SER A 487 41.80 1.01 -1.82
C SER A 487 40.78 1.82 -1.04
N ILE A 488 39.49 1.49 -1.19
CA ILE A 488 38.38 2.14 -0.51
C ILE A 488 37.89 1.19 0.58
N ALA A 489 37.94 1.68 1.82
CA ALA A 489 37.32 1.04 2.96
C ALA A 489 35.84 1.43 3.01
N HIS A 490 34.95 0.50 3.31
CA HIS A 490 33.53 0.76 3.42
C HIS A 490 33.02 0.58 4.86
N ALA A 491 32.21 1.54 5.29
CA ALA A 491 31.48 1.48 6.54
C ALA A 491 30.00 1.80 6.31
N TYR A 492 29.12 1.11 7.05
CA TYR A 492 27.68 1.25 6.91
C TYR A 492 27.04 1.50 8.27
N GLY A 493 26.01 2.34 8.24
CA GLY A 493 25.33 2.80 9.43
C GLY A 493 23.94 3.29 9.11
N ALA A 494 23.17 3.65 10.13
CA ALA A 494 21.86 4.24 9.95
C ALA A 494 21.58 5.29 11.02
N LEU A 495 20.92 6.37 10.61
CA LEU A 495 20.38 7.38 11.52
C LEU A 495 18.98 6.94 11.92
N LEU A 496 18.82 6.53 13.19
CA LEU A 496 17.51 6.19 13.73
C LEU A 496 16.74 7.47 14.10
N ILE A 497 15.55 7.62 13.53
CA ILE A 497 14.68 8.78 13.69
C ILE A 497 13.39 8.38 14.40
N ARG A 498 12.96 9.22 15.33
CA ARG A 498 11.68 9.14 16.02
C ARG A 498 11.14 10.57 16.13
N GLY A 499 10.13 10.86 15.31
CA GLY A 499 9.55 12.20 15.24
C GLY A 499 10.56 13.27 14.90
N ARG A 500 10.72 14.26 15.79
CA ARG A 500 11.64 15.40 15.65
C ARG A 500 13.08 15.09 16.06
N LYS A 501 13.35 13.91 16.61
CA LYS A 501 14.65 13.53 17.16
C LYS A 501 15.34 12.41 16.37
N CYS A 502 16.66 12.35 16.49
CA CYS A 502 17.49 11.26 15.98
C CYS A 502 18.46 10.74 17.04
N VAL A 503 18.92 9.50 16.86
CA VAL A 503 19.93 8.88 17.72
C VAL A 503 21.34 9.23 17.26
N LEU A 504 22.19 9.67 18.19
CA LEU A 504 23.65 9.73 18.03
C LEU A 504 24.31 8.85 19.09
N VAL A 505 25.51 8.34 18.78
CA VAL A 505 26.23 7.39 19.65
C VAL A 505 27.51 7.97 20.20
N ARG A 506 27.90 7.51 21.40
CA ARG A 506 29.18 7.79 22.06
C ARG A 506 29.96 6.50 22.29
N SER A 507 31.28 6.60 22.36
CA SER A 507 32.10 5.46 22.77
C SER A 507 32.25 5.43 24.30
N LEU A 508 31.83 4.33 24.93
CA LEU A 508 32.06 4.10 26.36
C LEU A 508 33.48 3.59 26.64
N ASP A 509 34.10 2.95 25.65
CA ASP A 509 35.46 2.37 25.73
C ASP A 509 36.56 3.34 25.25
N GLY A 510 36.19 4.54 24.78
CA GLY A 510 37.13 5.55 24.28
C GLY A 510 37.70 5.26 22.89
N GLU A 511 37.00 4.48 22.06
CA GLU A 511 37.35 4.23 20.65
C GLU A 511 37.33 5.52 19.82
N PHE A 512 36.43 6.44 20.16
CA PHE A 512 36.33 7.77 19.58
C PHE A 512 35.76 8.75 20.61
N ASP A 513 36.08 10.04 20.46
CA ASP A 513 35.61 11.10 21.34
C ASP A 513 34.27 11.67 20.85
N GLY A 514 33.41 12.09 21.80
CA GLY A 514 32.16 12.82 21.52
C GLY A 514 31.04 11.98 20.88
N MET A 515 30.09 12.69 20.25
CA MET A 515 28.94 12.09 19.56
C MET A 515 29.21 11.94 18.06
N ARG A 516 28.73 10.84 17.48
CA ARG A 516 28.85 10.54 16.05
C ARG A 516 27.60 9.88 15.49
N LEU A 517 27.54 9.77 14.16
CA LEU A 517 26.53 8.95 13.49
C LEU A 517 26.81 7.44 13.72
N PRO A 518 25.78 6.58 13.93
CA PRO A 518 26.01 5.17 14.21
C PRO A 518 26.43 4.41 12.95
N PHE A 519 27.66 3.87 12.91
CA PHE A 519 28.13 3.01 11.83
C PHE A 519 29.19 2.00 12.29
N LEU A 520 29.43 0.98 11.46
CA LEU A 520 30.48 -0.03 11.63
C LEU A 520 31.25 -0.27 10.32
N MET A 521 32.48 -0.78 10.43
CA MET A 521 33.26 -1.24 9.28
C MET A 521 32.63 -2.50 8.67
N HIS A 522 32.67 -2.59 7.34
CA HIS A 522 32.13 -3.73 6.61
C HIS A 522 33.13 -4.88 6.51
N SER A 523 33.45 -5.49 7.64
CA SER A 523 34.52 -6.48 7.75
C SER A 523 34.13 -7.89 7.33
N ASP A 524 32.83 -8.18 7.18
CA ASP A 524 32.35 -9.52 6.84
C ASP A 524 31.85 -9.57 5.39
N ALA A 525 32.43 -10.47 4.58
CA ALA A 525 32.00 -10.71 3.20
C ALA A 525 30.63 -11.41 3.12
N GLU A 526 30.22 -12.11 4.18
CA GLU A 526 28.92 -12.77 4.25
C GLU A 526 27.78 -11.80 4.58
N GLU A 527 28.10 -10.60 5.05
CA GLU A 527 27.17 -9.55 5.41
C GLU A 527 26.92 -8.58 4.24
N SER A 528 25.67 -8.23 3.95
CA SER A 528 25.34 -7.13 3.04
C SER A 528 25.54 -5.76 3.70
N CYS A 529 25.72 -4.70 2.90
CA CYS A 529 25.78 -3.33 3.41
C CYS A 529 24.60 -2.92 4.31
N MET A 530 23.39 -3.42 4.04
CA MET A 530 22.19 -3.14 4.84
C MET A 530 22.21 -3.91 6.17
N GLN A 531 22.63 -5.18 6.15
CA GLN A 531 22.82 -5.95 7.39
C GLN A 531 23.87 -5.29 8.29
N CYS A 532 24.96 -4.79 7.70
CA CYS A 532 25.98 -4.02 8.42
C CYS A 532 25.40 -2.74 9.06
N ALA A 533 24.52 -2.02 8.35
CA ALA A 533 23.83 -0.84 8.91
C ALA A 533 22.86 -1.18 10.05
N VAL A 534 22.10 -2.28 9.92
CA VAL A 534 21.23 -2.79 10.99
C VAL A 534 22.06 -3.20 12.20
N ARG A 535 23.13 -3.96 11.98
CA ARG A 535 24.07 -4.37 13.03
C ARG A 535 24.72 -3.17 13.71
N ALA A 536 25.05 -2.12 12.97
CA ALA A 536 25.56 -0.87 13.56
C ALA A 536 24.57 -0.23 14.52
N LEU A 537 23.26 -0.20 14.21
CA LEU A 537 22.25 0.27 15.15
C LEU A 537 22.11 -0.65 16.36
N CYS A 538 22.07 -1.97 16.16
CA CYS A 538 21.93 -2.94 17.24
C CYS A 538 23.13 -2.90 18.21
N GLU A 539 24.37 -2.91 17.68
CA GLU A 539 25.58 -2.96 18.49
C GLU A 539 25.92 -1.59 19.13
N ARG A 540 25.74 -0.49 18.39
CA ARG A 540 26.13 0.85 18.89
C ARG A 540 25.04 1.52 19.72
N CYS A 541 23.77 1.19 19.50
CA CYS A 541 22.64 1.81 20.21
C CYS A 541 21.97 0.85 21.19
N ASP A 542 22.32 -0.45 21.25
CA ASP A 542 21.59 -1.43 22.09
C ASP A 542 20.07 -1.45 21.79
N ILE A 543 19.69 -1.26 20.52
CA ILE A 543 18.30 -1.25 20.05
C ILE A 543 18.01 -2.53 19.27
N SER A 544 16.97 -3.27 19.69
CA SER A 544 16.51 -4.46 18.97
C SER A 544 16.10 -4.14 17.52
N PRO A 545 16.42 -4.99 16.53
CA PRO A 545 16.01 -4.80 15.14
C PRO A 545 14.49 -4.76 14.94
N ASP A 546 13.70 -5.29 15.87
CA ASP A 546 12.23 -5.23 15.82
C ASP A 546 11.68 -3.83 16.13
N ASN A 547 12.50 -2.94 16.71
CA ASN A 547 12.09 -1.60 17.14
C ASN A 547 12.29 -0.51 16.08
N PHE A 548 12.82 -0.87 14.92
CA PHE A 548 12.97 0.05 13.80
C PHE A 548 12.86 -0.67 12.46
N TYR A 549 12.70 0.10 11.40
CA TYR A 549 12.84 -0.39 10.03
C TYR A 549 13.58 0.65 9.18
N ILE A 550 14.27 0.19 8.14
CA ILE A 550 14.96 1.06 7.18
C ILE A 550 14.10 1.13 5.91
N PRO A 551 13.40 2.24 5.65
CA PRO A 551 12.56 2.35 4.46
C PRO A 551 13.43 2.48 3.20
N ASN A 552 13.04 1.78 2.13
CA ASN A 552 13.79 1.77 0.87
C ASN A 552 13.58 3.03 0.01
N PHE A 553 12.65 3.91 0.37
CA PHE A 553 12.38 5.17 -0.35
C PHE A 553 13.29 6.33 0.09
N PHE A 554 14.05 6.16 1.17
CA PHE A 554 15.10 7.10 1.54
C PHE A 554 16.40 6.75 0.84
N SER A 555 16.96 7.69 0.07
CA SER A 555 18.29 7.52 -0.49
C SER A 555 19.34 7.58 0.64
N PRO A 556 20.25 6.59 0.75
CA PRO A 556 21.35 6.68 1.70
C PRO A 556 22.29 7.83 1.33
N VAL A 557 22.92 8.43 2.33
CA VAL A 557 23.87 9.53 2.16
C VAL A 557 25.28 9.01 2.43
N CYS A 558 26.20 9.30 1.52
CA CYS A 558 27.60 8.90 1.63
C CYS A 558 28.49 10.10 1.93
N TYR A 559 29.50 9.91 2.76
CA TYR A 559 30.62 10.83 2.87
C TYR A 559 31.95 10.08 2.84
N TYR A 560 33.01 10.81 2.51
CA TYR A 560 34.35 10.26 2.34
C TYR A 560 35.31 10.90 3.31
N ASP A 561 36.01 10.08 4.10
CA ASP A 561 37.07 10.52 4.98
C ASP A 561 38.43 10.00 4.48
N LYS A 562 39.43 10.89 4.46
CA LYS A 562 40.81 10.58 4.06
C LYS A 562 41.80 10.66 5.23
N ASN A 563 41.32 10.90 6.45
CA ASN A 563 42.15 11.11 7.63
C ASN A 563 42.63 9.81 8.31
N GLY A 564 42.40 8.66 7.68
CA GLY A 564 42.85 7.36 8.20
C GLY A 564 44.38 7.22 8.19
N PRO A 565 44.98 6.52 9.18
CA PRO A 565 46.43 6.37 9.32
C PRO A 565 47.10 5.68 8.13
N ASP A 566 46.36 4.86 7.37
CA ASP A 566 46.87 4.07 6.24
C ASP A 566 46.75 4.78 4.88
N GLY A 567 46.22 6.01 4.85
CA GLY A 567 45.96 6.75 3.60
C GLY A 567 44.87 6.15 2.70
N LYS A 568 44.18 5.10 3.16
CA LYS A 568 42.97 4.55 2.53
C LYS A 568 41.82 5.55 2.65
N VAL A 569 40.97 5.60 1.63
CA VAL A 569 39.76 6.42 1.67
C VAL A 569 38.66 5.61 2.34
N LEU A 570 38.07 6.14 3.41
CA LEU A 570 36.89 5.56 4.06
C LEU A 570 35.62 6.13 3.42
N CYS A 571 34.77 5.26 2.88
CA CYS A 571 33.44 5.59 2.40
C CYS A 571 32.41 5.17 3.45
N VAL A 572 31.81 6.14 4.15
CA VAL A 572 30.76 5.88 5.13
C VAL A 572 29.41 6.12 4.48
N THR A 573 28.51 5.14 4.57
CA THR A 573 27.15 5.24 4.03
C THR A 573 26.13 5.15 5.15
N ILE A 574 25.30 6.18 5.29
CA ILE A 574 24.29 6.28 6.34
C ILE A 574 22.89 6.16 5.73
N TYR A 575 22.14 5.15 6.18
CA TYR A 575 20.73 4.95 5.87
C TYR A 575 19.82 5.71 6.84
N ILE A 576 18.54 5.89 6.49
CA ILE A 576 17.52 6.38 7.43
C ILE A 576 16.78 5.18 8.02
N ALA A 577 16.77 5.07 9.35
CA ALA A 577 15.92 4.13 10.06
C ALA A 577 14.80 4.89 10.79
N LEU A 578 13.60 4.31 10.85
CA LEU A 578 12.45 4.88 11.55
C LEU A 578 12.06 3.95 12.71
N ALA A 579 11.91 4.52 13.91
CA ALA A 579 11.42 3.79 15.07
C ALA A 579 9.95 3.37 14.90
N VAL A 580 9.59 2.12 15.27
CA VAL A 580 8.21 1.61 15.15
C VAL A 580 7.36 1.82 16.41
N SER A 581 7.99 2.13 17.54
CA SER A 581 7.33 2.27 18.84
C SER A 581 7.48 3.69 19.39
N PRO A 582 6.44 4.24 20.05
CA PRO A 582 6.56 5.49 20.80
C PRO A 582 7.54 5.32 21.99
N PRO A 583 8.12 6.42 22.52
CA PRO A 583 9.03 6.37 23.66
C PRO A 583 8.37 5.69 24.86
N SER A 584 9.06 4.73 25.46
CA SER A 584 8.75 4.24 26.81
C SER A 584 9.54 5.09 27.81
N GLY A 585 8.95 6.19 28.28
CA GLY A 585 9.47 6.94 29.44
C GLY A 585 10.51 8.04 29.19
N GLY A 586 10.52 8.69 28.01
CA GLY A 586 11.38 9.85 27.70
C GLY A 586 10.63 11.18 27.65
N ALA A 587 11.34 12.30 27.42
CA ALA A 587 10.71 13.61 27.22
C ALA A 587 9.82 13.58 25.96
N PRO A 588 8.75 14.40 25.89
CA PRO A 588 7.92 14.49 24.71
C PRO A 588 8.77 14.85 23.48
N ASP A 589 8.28 14.49 22.30
CA ASP A 589 8.97 14.70 21.02
C ASP A 589 9.37 16.17 20.74
N THR A 590 8.71 17.12 21.40
CA THR A 590 8.96 18.57 21.29
C THR A 590 10.04 19.11 22.23
N VAL A 591 10.54 18.32 23.18
CA VAL A 591 11.53 18.73 24.20
C VAL A 591 12.74 17.82 24.09
N GLU A 592 13.96 18.33 24.21
CA GLU A 592 15.19 17.53 24.18
C GLU A 592 15.17 16.47 25.28
N ASP A 593 15.88 15.35 25.09
CA ASP A 593 16.10 14.39 26.17
C ASP A 593 17.34 14.82 26.99
N ASP A 594 17.36 14.51 28.29
CA ASP A 594 18.57 14.68 29.10
C ASP A 594 19.65 13.72 28.61
N GLU A 595 20.83 14.25 28.28
CA GLU A 595 21.97 13.42 27.89
C GLU A 595 22.40 12.53 29.07
N ASN A 596 22.51 11.22 28.85
CA ASN A 596 23.01 10.27 29.83
C ASN A 596 24.41 9.77 29.43
N PRO A 597 25.49 10.30 30.02
CA PRO A 597 26.86 9.88 29.67
C PRO A 597 27.16 8.41 29.96
N GLY A 598 26.31 7.72 30.73
CA GLY A 598 26.45 6.29 31.01
C GLY A 598 25.83 5.37 29.95
N GLU A 599 25.09 5.91 28.98
CA GLU A 599 24.46 5.15 27.91
C GLU A 599 25.25 5.27 26.59
N PRO A 600 25.23 4.24 25.73
CA PRO A 600 25.99 4.26 24.48
C PRO A 600 25.39 5.20 23.41
N TYR A 601 24.17 5.70 23.63
CA TYR A 601 23.47 6.58 22.70
C TYR A 601 22.52 7.54 23.43
N ASP A 602 22.17 8.64 22.76
CA ASP A 602 21.17 9.61 23.22
C ASP A 602 20.32 10.10 22.04
N TRP A 603 19.15 10.67 22.33
CA TRP A 603 18.25 11.27 21.34
C TRP A 603 18.42 12.79 21.29
N PHE A 604 18.55 13.33 20.08
CA PHE A 604 18.77 14.76 19.86
C PHE A 604 17.81 15.32 18.82
N GLY A 605 17.28 16.52 19.06
CA GLY A 605 16.73 17.34 18.01
C GLY A 605 17.81 17.77 17.00
N PHE A 606 17.38 18.14 15.79
CA PHE A 606 18.29 18.44 14.68
C PHE A 606 19.36 19.51 15.00
N ASN A 607 18.96 20.62 15.63
CA ASN A 607 19.89 21.72 15.96
C ASN A 607 20.95 21.29 16.98
N LYS A 608 20.53 20.55 18.01
CA LYS A 608 21.43 20.02 19.03
C LYS A 608 22.36 18.98 18.43
N ALA A 609 21.85 18.06 17.62
CA ALA A 609 22.64 17.08 16.88
C ALA A 609 23.74 17.74 16.02
N MET A 610 23.41 18.81 15.30
CA MET A 610 24.37 19.61 14.53
C MET A 610 25.48 20.22 15.40
N SER A 611 25.19 20.57 16.67
CA SER A 611 26.17 21.17 17.58
C SER A 611 27.11 20.16 18.24
N VAL A 612 26.65 18.91 18.44
CA VAL A 612 27.41 17.86 19.17
C VAL A 612 28.22 16.96 18.24
N LEU A 613 27.85 16.85 16.97
CA LEU A 613 28.65 16.14 15.95
C LEU A 613 30.01 16.81 15.78
N GLN A 614 31.09 16.02 15.79
CA GLN A 614 32.45 16.56 15.78
C GLN A 614 32.89 17.03 14.39
N THR A 615 32.65 16.21 13.36
CA THR A 615 33.20 16.43 12.03
C THR A 615 32.25 17.22 11.14
N GLU A 616 32.82 18.04 10.24
CA GLU A 616 32.01 18.77 9.26
C GLU A 616 31.31 17.82 8.28
N ALA A 617 31.98 16.72 7.91
CA ALA A 617 31.41 15.71 7.02
C ALA A 617 30.14 15.07 7.61
N GLU A 618 30.13 14.74 8.91
CA GLU A 618 28.93 14.20 9.56
C GLU A 618 27.82 15.25 9.67
N ARG A 619 28.16 16.52 9.89
CA ARG A 619 27.18 17.63 9.88
C ARG A 619 26.53 17.80 8.51
N GLU A 620 27.31 17.78 7.43
CA GLU A 620 26.78 17.83 6.05
C GLU A 620 25.85 16.64 5.77
N VAL A 621 26.24 15.44 6.21
CA VAL A 621 25.43 14.22 6.05
C VAL A 621 24.12 14.33 6.82
N LEU A 622 24.15 14.85 8.05
CA LEU A 622 22.94 15.05 8.85
C LEU A 622 21.96 16.01 8.17
N VAL A 623 22.47 17.10 7.56
CA VAL A 623 21.66 18.04 6.77
C VAL A 623 21.01 17.35 5.58
N ASP A 624 21.74 16.52 4.84
CA ASP A 624 21.20 15.83 3.67
C ASP A 624 20.18 14.74 4.05
N LEU A 625 20.40 14.03 5.16
CA LEU A 625 19.44 13.09 5.72
C LEU A 625 18.14 13.82 6.13
N GLN A 626 18.25 14.96 6.82
CA GLN A 626 17.11 15.79 7.21
C GLN A 626 16.30 16.26 6.00
N ARG A 627 16.97 16.74 4.94
CA ARG A 627 16.30 17.11 3.68
C ARG A 627 15.59 15.92 3.04
N GLY A 628 16.19 14.73 3.11
CA GLY A 628 15.59 13.47 2.66
C GLY A 628 14.26 13.17 3.38
N VAL A 629 14.27 13.23 4.72
CA VAL A 629 13.08 13.06 5.57
C VAL A 629 12.00 14.08 5.22
N ARG A 630 12.37 15.37 5.13
CA ARG A 630 11.42 16.44 4.85
C ARG A 630 10.75 16.28 3.48
N ARG A 631 11.53 15.96 2.44
CA ARG A 631 10.97 15.70 1.09
C ARG A 631 10.02 14.51 1.06
N ALA A 632 10.31 13.44 1.80
CA ALA A 632 9.41 12.30 1.89
C ALA A 632 8.11 12.65 2.63
N TYR A 633 8.20 13.47 3.67
CA TYR A 633 7.03 13.99 4.38
C TYR A 633 6.15 14.87 3.48
N ASP A 634 6.75 15.88 2.83
CA ASP A 634 6.03 16.80 1.93
C ASP A 634 5.40 16.05 0.74
N ALA A 635 5.95 14.89 0.36
CA ALA A 635 5.42 14.01 -0.69
C ALA A 635 4.44 12.93 -0.15
N THR A 636 4.08 12.96 1.13
CA THR A 636 3.19 11.98 1.81
C THR A 636 3.70 10.53 1.83
N LEU A 637 5.00 10.31 1.54
CA LEU A 637 5.66 8.99 1.62
C LEU A 637 6.05 8.62 3.05
N TYR A 638 6.29 9.63 3.89
CA TYR A 638 6.55 9.47 5.31
C TYR A 638 5.48 10.19 6.11
N ILE A 639 4.75 9.44 6.96
CA ILE A 639 3.79 9.98 7.91
C ILE A 639 4.35 9.69 9.31
N PRO A 640 4.66 10.72 10.12
CA PRO A 640 5.10 10.54 11.50
C PRO A 640 4.06 9.77 12.33
N LEU A 641 4.51 9.12 13.40
CA LEU A 641 3.60 8.52 14.37
C LEU A 641 2.65 9.59 14.93
N LYS A 642 1.41 9.22 15.24
CA LYS A 642 0.43 10.16 15.81
C LYS A 642 1.01 10.84 17.06
N GLY A 643 1.04 12.17 17.08
CA GLY A 643 1.63 12.98 18.16
C GLY A 643 3.13 13.32 17.99
N PHE A 644 3.78 12.86 16.93
CA PHE A 644 5.19 13.14 16.62
C PHE A 644 5.30 14.09 15.42
N GLY A 645 6.33 14.93 15.42
CA GLY A 645 6.63 15.82 14.29
C GLY A 645 7.60 15.21 13.29
N VAL A 646 8.13 16.07 12.43
CA VAL A 646 9.09 15.68 11.39
C VAL A 646 10.51 16.05 11.82
N PHE A 647 11.47 15.17 11.61
CA PHE A 647 12.88 15.44 11.89
C PHE A 647 13.36 16.72 11.18
N GLY A 648 13.95 17.63 11.95
CA GLY A 648 14.32 18.98 11.50
C GLY A 648 13.36 20.08 11.95
N GLU A 649 12.19 19.75 12.48
CA GLU A 649 11.36 20.72 13.22
C GLU A 649 11.99 21.06 14.58
N THR A 650 11.61 22.22 15.12
CA THR A 650 12.18 22.76 16.35
C THR A 650 11.88 21.89 17.57
N VAL A 651 12.91 21.63 18.39
CA VAL A 651 12.85 20.94 19.69
C VAL A 651 13.35 21.91 20.76
N MET A 652 12.70 21.95 21.93
CA MET A 652 13.03 22.86 23.05
C MET A 652 14.06 22.25 23.99
N ASP A 653 15.08 22.99 24.43
CA ASP A 653 16.13 22.49 25.34
C ASP A 653 15.60 22.06 26.73
N VAL A 654 16.19 21.01 27.32
CA VAL A 654 15.99 20.65 28.73
C VAL A 654 16.64 21.72 29.61
N GLY A 655 15.81 22.56 30.25
CA GLY A 655 16.30 23.61 31.14
C GLY A 655 16.47 25.00 30.51
N GLY A 656 15.99 25.22 29.28
CA GLY A 656 15.57 26.58 28.90
C GLY A 656 14.55 27.10 29.92
N PRO A 657 14.49 28.42 30.23
CA PRO A 657 13.52 28.92 31.20
C PRO A 657 12.17 28.32 30.82
N SER A 658 11.51 27.68 31.78
CA SER A 658 10.13 27.25 31.61
C SER A 658 9.34 28.50 31.24
N THR A 659 9.23 28.76 29.94
CA THR A 659 7.99 29.25 29.41
C THR A 659 7.17 27.98 29.31
N ALA A 660 6.56 27.59 30.44
CA ALA A 660 5.16 27.23 30.38
C ALA A 660 4.57 28.13 29.28
N LEU A 661 4.10 27.53 28.17
CA LEU A 661 3.54 28.32 27.08
C LEU A 661 2.63 29.33 27.77
N PRO A 662 2.85 30.64 27.56
CA PRO A 662 2.21 31.65 28.39
C PRO A 662 0.72 31.35 28.39
N SER A 663 0.17 31.25 29.60
CA SER A 663 -1.26 31.03 29.77
C SER A 663 -2.00 32.05 28.92
N LEU A 664 -2.99 31.58 28.17
CA LEU A 664 -3.87 32.44 27.40
C LEU A 664 -5.07 32.87 28.27
N GLU A 665 -4.97 32.74 29.59
CA GLU A 665 -6.00 33.16 30.54
C GLU A 665 -6.37 34.62 30.29
N GLY A 666 -7.66 34.84 30.00
CA GLY A 666 -8.21 36.16 29.72
C GLY A 666 -8.17 36.59 28.26
N LEU A 667 -7.64 35.75 27.34
CA LEU A 667 -7.79 35.92 25.90
C LEU A 667 -9.16 35.39 25.45
N GLU A 668 -9.99 36.27 24.88
CA GLU A 668 -11.17 35.90 24.12
C GLU A 668 -10.77 35.59 22.68
N MET A 669 -11.06 34.38 22.22
CA MET A 669 -10.75 33.95 20.85
C MET A 669 -12.05 33.86 20.07
N MET A 670 -12.33 34.87 19.24
CA MET A 670 -13.55 34.88 18.45
C MET A 670 -13.28 34.23 17.10
N VAL A 671 -13.88 33.08 16.85
CA VAL A 671 -13.81 32.39 15.56
C VAL A 671 -15.00 32.87 14.73
N VAL A 672 -14.73 33.48 13.58
CA VAL A 672 -15.74 34.05 12.69
C VAL A 672 -15.85 33.19 11.45
N CYS A 673 -17.02 32.59 11.28
CA CYS A 673 -17.40 31.85 10.10
C CYS A 673 -18.24 32.77 9.22
N ALA A 674 -17.83 32.97 7.96
CA ALA A 674 -18.58 33.76 7.00
C ALA A 674 -18.89 32.92 5.76
N PRO A 675 -20.00 32.17 5.78
CA PRO A 675 -20.40 31.33 4.66
C PRO A 675 -20.46 32.14 3.38
N GLY A 676 -19.77 31.70 2.32
CA GLY A 676 -19.79 32.38 1.03
C GLY A 676 -18.94 33.65 0.90
N ASP A 677 -18.10 34.02 1.88
CA ASP A 677 -17.19 35.17 1.76
C ASP A 677 -15.95 34.85 0.91
N VAL A 678 -16.14 34.75 -0.40
CA VAL A 678 -15.04 34.48 -1.36
C VAL A 678 -14.13 35.71 -1.56
N LYS A 679 -14.58 36.90 -1.15
CA LYS A 679 -13.89 38.18 -1.39
C LYS A 679 -13.06 38.65 -0.20
N GLY A 680 -13.10 37.94 0.93
CA GLY A 680 -12.42 38.32 2.17
C GLY A 680 -12.98 39.60 2.81
N GLU A 681 -14.26 39.89 2.58
CA GLU A 681 -14.94 41.07 3.14
C GLU A 681 -15.06 40.99 4.66
N THR A 682 -15.12 39.78 5.22
CA THR A 682 -15.18 39.50 6.67
C THR A 682 -13.98 40.08 7.39
N MET A 683 -12.76 39.80 6.89
CA MET A 683 -11.53 40.34 7.46
C MET A 683 -11.53 41.88 7.48
N ARG A 684 -12.06 42.51 6.43
CA ARG A 684 -12.18 43.98 6.37
C ARG A 684 -13.17 44.48 7.42
N LEU A 685 -14.36 43.90 7.51
CA LEU A 685 -15.41 44.30 8.45
C LEU A 685 -14.99 44.07 9.91
N VAL A 686 -14.38 42.93 10.23
CA VAL A 686 -13.89 42.64 11.58
C VAL A 686 -12.81 43.63 11.99
N ARG A 687 -11.87 43.96 11.09
CA ARG A 687 -10.84 44.98 11.36
C ARG A 687 -11.41 46.39 11.56
N GLU A 688 -12.43 46.73 10.80
CA GLU A 688 -13.07 48.05 10.85
C GLU A 688 -13.92 48.23 12.11
N TYR A 689 -14.61 47.18 12.57
CA TYR A 689 -15.67 47.28 13.56
C TYR A 689 -15.41 46.54 14.88
N ILE A 690 -14.47 45.59 14.93
CA ILE A 690 -14.25 44.74 16.10
C ILE A 690 -12.84 44.92 16.70
N THR A 691 -11.79 44.54 15.97
CA THR A 691 -10.40 44.60 16.46
C THR A 691 -9.41 44.58 15.30
N ASP A 692 -8.24 45.20 15.46
CA ASP A 692 -7.15 45.11 14.51
C ASP A 692 -6.43 43.74 14.53
N ARG A 693 -6.64 42.95 15.59
CA ARG A 693 -6.05 41.62 15.81
C ARG A 693 -6.86 40.52 15.13
N VAL A 694 -6.68 40.41 13.82
CA VAL A 694 -7.40 39.46 12.97
C VAL A 694 -6.45 38.60 12.16
N VAL A 695 -6.62 37.28 12.27
CA VAL A 695 -5.88 36.26 11.52
C VAL A 695 -6.82 35.59 10.52
N SER A 696 -6.38 35.44 9.28
CA SER A 696 -7.05 34.60 8.29
C SER A 696 -6.60 33.17 8.51
N VAL A 697 -7.53 32.24 8.66
CA VAL A 697 -7.25 30.82 8.85
C VAL A 697 -7.74 30.08 7.62
N ASN A 698 -6.82 29.36 6.97
CA ASN A 698 -7.06 28.46 5.83
C ASN A 698 -6.55 27.05 6.15
N GLU A 699 -6.77 26.07 5.25
CA GLU A 699 -6.33 24.67 5.47
C GLU A 699 -4.81 24.53 5.74
N SER A 700 -3.99 25.47 5.27
CA SER A 700 -2.53 25.46 5.47
C SER A 700 -2.06 26.18 6.73
N THR A 701 -2.96 26.84 7.46
CA THR A 701 -2.61 27.64 8.65
C THR A 701 -2.31 26.72 9.82
N SER A 702 -1.06 26.74 10.28
CA SER A 702 -0.66 25.84 11.36
C SER A 702 -1.11 26.35 12.74
N ARG A 703 -1.36 25.44 13.68
CA ARG A 703 -1.68 25.78 15.08
C ARG A 703 -0.62 26.70 15.71
N VAL A 704 0.65 26.52 15.35
CA VAL A 704 1.77 27.35 15.81
C VAL A 704 1.65 28.81 15.36
N GLU A 705 1.09 29.07 14.18
CA GLU A 705 0.88 30.44 13.68
C GLU A 705 -0.25 31.14 14.45
N ILE A 706 -1.33 30.41 14.74
CA ILE A 706 -2.44 30.91 15.58
C ILE A 706 -1.94 31.18 17.01
N GLU A 707 -1.13 30.28 17.58
CA GLU A 707 -0.53 30.47 18.90
C GLU A 707 0.37 31.70 18.94
N ARG A 708 1.20 31.90 17.91
CA ARG A 708 2.06 33.08 17.83
C ARG A 708 1.21 34.36 17.82
N ALA A 709 0.15 34.39 17.03
CA ALA A 709 -0.76 35.54 16.97
C ALA A 709 -1.50 35.78 18.30
N ALA A 710 -1.90 34.73 19.01
CA ALA A 710 -2.50 34.81 20.34
C ALA A 710 -1.53 35.40 21.38
N VAL A 711 -0.29 34.94 21.39
CA VAL A 711 0.75 35.43 22.29
C VAL A 711 1.12 36.88 21.97
N GLU A 712 1.22 37.25 20.70
CA GLU A 712 1.47 38.64 20.27
C GLU A 712 0.31 39.56 20.67
N THR A 713 -0.93 39.11 20.51
CA THR A 713 -2.13 39.83 20.94
C THR A 713 -2.11 40.11 22.44
N MET A 714 -1.81 39.09 23.25
CA MET A 714 -1.68 39.23 24.70
C MET A 714 -0.51 40.13 25.11
N ARG A 715 0.63 40.03 24.43
CA ARG A 715 1.81 40.88 24.67
C ARG A 715 1.50 42.35 24.42
N ASP A 716 0.70 42.63 23.41
CA ASP A 716 0.28 43.99 23.06
C ASP A 716 -0.86 44.50 23.96
N GLY A 717 -1.27 43.72 24.97
CA GLY A 717 -2.29 44.07 25.95
C GLY A 717 -3.72 43.96 25.43
N ALA A 718 -3.91 43.43 24.21
CA ALA A 718 -5.23 43.15 23.67
C ALA A 718 -5.78 41.85 24.27
N ARG A 719 -7.08 41.83 24.52
CA ARG A 719 -7.78 40.69 25.13
C ARG A 719 -8.59 39.87 24.14
N MET A 720 -8.58 40.25 22.87
CA MET A 720 -9.40 39.62 21.83
C MET A 720 -8.56 39.36 20.59
N LEU A 721 -8.54 38.10 20.16
CA LEU A 721 -8.02 37.67 18.87
C LEU A 721 -9.20 37.18 18.02
N VAL A 722 -9.29 37.62 16.77
CA VAL A 722 -10.31 37.13 15.84
C VAL A 722 -9.69 36.22 14.79
N LEU A 723 -10.22 35.02 14.65
CA LEU A 723 -9.86 34.05 13.63
C LEU A 723 -10.95 34.06 12.56
N CYS A 724 -10.66 34.56 11.36
CA CYS A 724 -11.59 34.51 10.24
C CYS A 724 -11.32 33.26 9.42
N LEU A 725 -12.26 32.32 9.43
CA LEU A 725 -12.15 31.10 8.63
C LEU A 725 -12.39 31.42 7.17
N SER A 726 -11.50 30.95 6.30
CA SER A 726 -11.69 31.04 4.86
C SER A 726 -12.69 29.98 4.36
N PRO A 727 -13.33 30.19 3.19
CA PRO A 727 -14.38 29.30 2.69
C PRO A 727 -13.93 27.87 2.38
N ASP A 728 -12.63 27.65 2.23
CA ASP A 728 -11.98 26.35 2.01
C ASP A 728 -11.75 25.56 3.31
N VAL A 729 -11.92 26.16 4.49
CA VAL A 729 -11.78 25.44 5.76
C VAL A 729 -13.04 24.66 6.06
N ASP A 730 -12.90 23.36 6.28
CA ASP A 730 -13.97 22.53 6.83
C ASP A 730 -14.25 22.96 8.28
N VAL A 731 -15.38 23.65 8.45
CA VAL A 731 -15.83 24.17 9.75
C VAL A 731 -16.08 23.04 10.75
N SER A 732 -16.46 21.84 10.28
CA SER A 732 -16.66 20.68 11.17
C SER A 732 -15.33 20.25 11.80
N LEU A 733 -14.25 20.14 11.02
CA LEU A 733 -12.91 19.80 11.50
C LEU A 733 -12.28 20.88 12.38
N PHE A 734 -12.55 22.16 12.11
CA PHE A 734 -12.02 23.27 12.90
C PHE A 734 -12.71 23.43 14.27
N SER A 735 -13.81 22.72 14.56
CA SER A 735 -14.66 23.05 15.70
C SER A 735 -14.37 22.22 16.96
N GLU A 736 -14.53 20.90 16.95
CA GLU A 736 -14.43 20.15 18.22
C GLU A 736 -12.99 20.04 18.74
N GLU A 737 -12.04 19.68 17.89
CA GLU A 737 -10.65 19.45 18.33
C GLU A 737 -9.93 20.76 18.66
N GLU A 738 -10.07 21.78 17.80
CA GLU A 738 -9.39 23.07 18.01
C GLU A 738 -10.04 23.87 19.13
N LEU A 739 -11.38 23.97 19.23
CA LEU A 739 -12.02 24.73 20.32
C LEU A 739 -11.71 24.09 21.68
N THR A 740 -11.63 22.75 21.75
CA THR A 740 -11.20 22.04 22.96
C THR A 740 -9.74 22.38 23.28
N TYR A 741 -8.85 22.31 22.30
CA TYR A 741 -7.44 22.67 22.47
C TYR A 741 -7.28 24.09 23.04
N TRP A 742 -7.93 25.09 22.44
CA TRP A 742 -7.81 26.48 22.89
C TRP A 742 -8.41 26.70 24.28
N SER A 743 -9.47 25.98 24.62
CA SER A 743 -10.06 25.99 25.96
C SER A 743 -9.14 25.38 27.02
N GLU A 744 -8.46 24.27 26.70
CA GLU A 744 -7.42 23.67 27.55
C GLU A 744 -6.24 24.61 27.78
N ARG A 745 -6.00 25.55 26.86
CA ARG A 745 -4.98 26.61 26.96
C ARG A 745 -5.46 27.84 27.75
N GLU A 746 -6.63 27.75 28.39
CA GLU A 746 -7.29 28.80 29.18
C GLU A 746 -7.78 30.01 28.36
N ALA A 747 -7.75 29.92 27.02
CA ALA A 747 -8.43 30.87 26.17
C ALA A 747 -9.96 30.62 26.22
N ARG A 748 -10.75 31.65 25.90
CA ARG A 748 -12.21 31.54 25.82
C ARG A 748 -12.63 31.62 24.36
N PRO A 749 -12.69 30.48 23.65
CA PRO A 749 -13.16 30.50 22.28
C PRO A 749 -14.66 30.81 22.22
N ARG A 750 -15.09 31.56 21.21
CA ARG A 750 -16.49 31.83 20.88
C ARG A 750 -16.68 31.76 19.38
N LEU A 751 -17.67 31.02 18.93
CA LEU A 751 -17.94 30.87 17.51
C LEU A 751 -19.07 31.82 17.09
N VAL A 752 -18.83 32.60 16.05
CA VAL A 752 -19.76 33.59 15.51
C VAL A 752 -19.94 33.37 14.02
N THR A 753 -21.19 33.19 13.59
CA THR A 753 -21.53 33.17 12.17
C THR A 753 -21.87 34.58 11.69
N LEU A 754 -21.16 35.08 10.68
CA LEU A 754 -21.44 36.35 10.03
C LEU A 754 -22.14 36.12 8.68
N LEU A 755 -23.39 36.57 8.57
CA LEU A 755 -24.21 36.37 7.38
C LEU A 755 -24.28 37.64 6.52
N PHE A 756 -23.77 37.56 5.29
CA PHE A 756 -23.88 38.61 4.29
C PHE A 756 -25.23 38.57 3.57
N PRO A 757 -25.75 39.72 3.07
CA PRO A 757 -27.07 39.79 2.46
C PRO A 757 -27.23 38.87 1.25
N ASP A 758 -26.24 38.90 0.34
CA ASP A 758 -26.27 38.14 -0.92
C ASP A 758 -26.05 36.62 -0.72
N VAL A 759 -25.48 36.22 0.43
CA VAL A 759 -25.21 34.82 0.75
C VAL A 759 -26.52 34.07 1.02
N SER A 760 -27.50 34.74 1.62
CA SER A 760 -28.80 34.11 1.89
C SER A 760 -29.50 33.64 0.61
N GLU A 761 -29.42 34.44 -0.47
CA GLU A 761 -29.92 34.05 -1.79
C GLU A 761 -29.10 32.91 -2.37
N MET A 762 -27.78 32.93 -2.20
CA MET A 762 -26.89 31.86 -2.67
C MET A 762 -27.17 30.52 -1.98
N ILE A 763 -27.47 30.50 -0.68
CA ILE A 763 -27.78 29.28 0.08
C ILE A 763 -29.05 28.60 -0.47
N VAL A 764 -30.07 29.40 -0.84
CA VAL A 764 -31.39 28.91 -1.27
C VAL A 764 -31.58 28.81 -2.79
N ARG A 765 -30.63 29.30 -3.61
CA ARG A 765 -30.65 29.22 -5.08
C ARG A 765 -29.96 27.94 -5.61
N GLU A 766 -30.11 27.70 -6.92
CA GLU A 766 -29.67 26.51 -7.66
C GLU A 766 -28.20 26.10 -7.40
N ASN A 767 -27.94 24.80 -7.61
CA ASN A 767 -26.73 24.06 -7.25
C ASN A 767 -25.51 24.42 -8.10
N HIS A 768 -25.01 25.65 -7.96
CA HIS A 768 -23.63 25.96 -8.29
C HIS A 768 -22.73 25.37 -7.19
N PRO A 769 -21.53 24.83 -7.50
CA PRO A 769 -20.61 24.29 -6.50
C PRO A 769 -20.34 25.24 -5.32
N THR A 770 -20.32 26.55 -5.59
CA THR A 770 -20.16 27.59 -4.55
C THR A 770 -21.38 27.72 -3.63
N ALA A 771 -22.59 27.45 -4.13
CA ALA A 771 -23.81 27.46 -3.33
C ALA A 771 -23.88 26.23 -2.41
N VAL A 772 -23.44 25.06 -2.88
CA VAL A 772 -23.32 23.85 -2.06
C VAL A 772 -22.31 24.04 -0.94
N ALA A 773 -21.11 24.55 -1.26
CA ALA A 773 -20.09 24.86 -0.26
C ALA A 773 -20.56 25.91 0.76
N ALA A 774 -21.23 26.98 0.30
CA ALA A 774 -21.77 28.00 1.20
C ALA A 774 -22.90 27.47 2.09
N ARG A 775 -23.75 26.56 1.59
CA ARG A 775 -24.80 25.90 2.36
C ARG A 775 -24.21 24.98 3.44
N ALA A 776 -23.23 24.16 3.08
CA ALA A 776 -22.52 23.31 4.04
C ALA A 776 -21.85 24.15 5.13
N ALA A 777 -21.04 25.14 4.74
CA ALA A 777 -20.38 26.06 5.66
C ALA A 777 -21.38 26.79 6.56
N PHE A 778 -22.54 27.19 6.05
CA PHE A 778 -23.59 27.84 6.83
C PHE A 778 -24.18 26.91 7.89
N VAL A 779 -24.62 25.71 7.50
CA VAL A 779 -25.26 24.76 8.42
C VAL A 779 -24.31 24.40 9.56
N TYR A 780 -23.08 23.98 9.25
CA TYR A 780 -22.11 23.59 10.29
C TYR A 780 -21.70 24.77 11.15
N ALA A 781 -21.46 25.96 10.56
CA ALA A 781 -21.13 27.14 11.35
C ALA A 781 -22.24 27.48 12.35
N VAL A 782 -23.50 27.38 11.94
CA VAL A 782 -24.64 27.70 12.79
C VAL A 782 -24.89 26.69 13.90
N MET A 783 -24.79 25.39 13.61
CA MET A 783 -24.94 24.34 14.61
C MET A 783 -23.97 24.49 15.78
N LEU A 784 -22.80 25.09 15.52
CA LEU A 784 -21.72 25.26 16.49
C LEU A 784 -21.63 26.69 17.05
N SER A 785 -22.33 27.66 16.47
CA SER A 785 -22.19 29.07 16.84
C SER A 785 -22.97 29.43 18.09
N ASP A 786 -22.40 30.30 18.92
CA ASP A 786 -23.13 30.94 20.02
C ASP A 786 -24.05 32.05 19.48
N VAL A 787 -23.62 32.71 18.40
CA VAL A 787 -24.27 33.91 17.86
C VAL A 787 -24.22 33.90 16.33
N LEU A 788 -25.33 34.25 15.69
CA LEU A 788 -25.38 34.64 14.28
C LEU A 788 -25.67 36.14 14.17
N VAL A 789 -24.81 36.83 13.42
CA VAL A 789 -24.92 38.27 13.16
C VAL A 789 -25.09 38.52 11.68
N THR A 790 -26.12 39.28 11.29
CA THR A 790 -26.26 39.75 9.91
C THR A 790 -25.45 41.04 9.69
N VAL A 791 -24.88 41.21 8.50
CA VAL A 791 -24.22 42.47 8.13
C VAL A 791 -25.23 43.63 8.03
N ASP A 792 -26.45 43.32 7.56
CA ASP A 792 -27.53 44.30 7.46
C ASP A 792 -28.07 44.72 8.83
N HIS A 793 -28.08 46.03 9.08
CA HIS A 793 -28.50 46.63 10.34
C HIS A 793 -30.02 46.90 10.44
N ARG A 794 -30.77 46.72 9.36
CA ARG A 794 -32.22 47.00 9.27
C ARG A 794 -32.96 45.73 8.94
N VAL A 795 -33.75 45.26 9.90
CA VAL A 795 -34.60 44.07 9.77
C VAL A 795 -35.64 44.28 8.66
N GLU A 796 -36.05 45.53 8.40
CA GLU A 796 -36.99 45.89 7.34
C GLU A 796 -36.46 45.63 5.92
N ASN A 797 -35.14 45.44 5.76
CA ASN A 797 -34.50 45.18 4.48
C ASN A 797 -34.27 43.69 4.22
N PHE A 798 -34.61 42.81 5.16
CA PHE A 798 -34.32 41.38 5.02
C PHE A 798 -35.15 40.76 3.89
N SER A 799 -34.47 40.08 2.98
CA SER A 799 -35.11 39.33 1.90
C SER A 799 -35.88 38.11 2.44
N PRO A 800 -36.85 37.56 1.68
CA PRO A 800 -37.51 36.30 2.06
C PRO A 800 -36.50 35.15 2.26
N SER A 801 -35.47 35.08 1.42
CA SER A 801 -34.37 34.11 1.54
C SER A 801 -33.60 34.27 2.84
N LEU A 802 -33.29 35.51 3.25
CA LEU A 802 -32.62 35.79 4.53
C LEU A 802 -33.50 35.37 5.72
N TRP A 803 -34.79 35.68 5.70
CA TRP A 803 -35.71 35.20 6.72
C TRP A 803 -35.80 33.68 6.78
N GLY A 804 -35.78 33.01 5.62
CA GLY A 804 -35.71 31.56 5.51
C GLY A 804 -34.48 30.98 6.18
N VAL A 805 -33.31 31.49 5.81
CA VAL A 805 -32.02 31.05 6.34
C VAL A 805 -31.90 31.32 7.86
N LEU A 806 -32.44 32.43 8.36
CA LEU A 806 -32.49 32.71 9.79
C LEU A 806 -33.44 31.77 10.55
N ARG A 807 -34.58 31.40 9.97
CA ARG A 807 -35.48 30.39 10.56
C ARG A 807 -34.83 29.02 10.60
N LEU A 808 -34.13 28.64 9.53
CA LEU A 808 -33.32 27.41 9.50
C LEU A 808 -32.24 27.46 10.59
N ALA A 809 -31.57 28.59 10.78
CA ALA A 809 -30.56 28.70 11.82
C ALA A 809 -31.14 28.49 13.23
N SER A 810 -32.30 29.08 13.50
CA SER A 810 -33.01 28.92 14.77
C SER A 810 -33.53 27.50 14.99
N SER A 811 -33.81 26.73 13.93
CA SER A 811 -34.22 25.32 14.06
C SER A 811 -33.03 24.40 14.28
N LEU A 812 -31.90 24.67 13.63
CA LEU A 812 -30.66 23.89 13.79
C LEU A 812 -30.00 24.07 15.15
N ASN A 813 -30.14 25.26 15.75
CA ASN A 813 -29.54 25.57 17.05
C ASN A 813 -30.51 26.45 17.85
N ALA A 814 -31.19 25.83 18.80
CA ALA A 814 -32.20 26.50 19.65
C ALA A 814 -31.59 27.54 20.59
N ASP A 815 -30.31 27.42 20.92
CA ASP A 815 -29.59 28.33 21.83
C ASP A 815 -28.91 29.50 21.08
N LEU A 816 -28.98 29.52 19.74
CA LEU A 816 -28.34 30.52 18.90
C LEU A 816 -28.96 31.91 19.09
N ALA A 817 -28.14 32.88 19.50
CA ALA A 817 -28.57 34.28 19.54
C ALA A 817 -28.53 34.92 18.14
N LEU A 818 -29.66 35.47 17.69
CA LEU A 818 -29.79 36.13 16.38
C LEU A 818 -29.74 37.66 16.51
N HIS A 819 -28.78 38.29 15.83
CA HIS A 819 -28.61 39.74 15.84
C HIS A 819 -28.54 40.38 14.46
N ALA A 820 -29.21 41.51 14.30
CA ALA A 820 -29.14 42.37 13.12
C ALA A 820 -28.07 43.46 13.30
N GLY A 821 -27.15 43.53 12.33
CA GLY A 821 -26.10 44.53 12.23
C GLY A 821 -24.92 44.31 13.18
N VAL A 822 -23.72 44.24 12.61
CA VAL A 822 -22.44 44.02 13.33
C VAL A 822 -22.22 44.99 14.51
N MET A 823 -22.61 46.26 14.34
CA MET A 823 -22.41 47.35 15.30
C MET A 823 -23.59 47.61 16.23
N ALA A 824 -24.82 47.62 15.71
CA ALA A 824 -26.02 47.98 16.48
C ALA A 824 -26.59 46.79 17.27
N ARG A 825 -26.30 45.55 16.83
CA ARG A 825 -26.68 44.26 17.43
C ARG A 825 -28.09 44.25 18.01
N ARG A 826 -29.09 44.42 17.13
CA ARG A 826 -30.50 44.34 17.52
C ARG A 826 -30.93 42.89 17.53
N SER A 827 -31.57 42.42 18.60
CA SER A 827 -32.16 41.08 18.62
C SER A 827 -33.16 40.95 17.46
N ILE A 828 -33.09 39.84 16.73
CA ILE A 828 -34.04 39.55 15.65
C ILE A 828 -35.23 38.83 16.28
N GLU A 829 -36.42 39.41 16.11
CA GLU A 829 -37.69 38.75 16.44
C GLU A 829 -38.36 38.32 15.12
N PHE A 830 -38.81 37.08 15.05
CA PHE A 830 -39.47 36.57 13.86
C PHE A 830 -40.87 37.20 13.70
N PRO A 831 -41.24 37.65 12.49
CA PRO A 831 -42.61 38.09 12.23
C PRO A 831 -43.60 36.93 12.42
N GLN A 832 -44.79 37.23 12.94
CA GLN A 832 -45.89 36.26 13.02
C GLN A 832 -46.23 35.76 11.61
N GLU A 833 -46.46 34.45 11.45
CA GLU A 833 -46.69 33.82 10.14
C GLU A 833 -47.90 34.46 9.44
N GLU A 834 -47.65 35.15 8.32
CA GLU A 834 -48.71 35.62 7.43
C GLU A 834 -49.10 34.54 6.40
N GLU A 835 -50.37 34.58 5.98
CA GLU A 835 -51.04 33.56 5.17
C GLU A 835 -50.32 33.18 3.87
N ILE A 836 -50.46 31.89 3.54
CA ILE A 836 -49.98 31.13 2.38
C ILE A 836 -49.72 32.00 1.12
N SER A 837 -48.48 32.45 0.95
CA SER A 837 -47.96 32.90 -0.35
C SER A 837 -47.60 31.68 -1.22
N ASN A 838 -47.83 31.80 -2.54
CA ASN A 838 -47.42 30.79 -3.53
C ASN A 838 -45.90 30.82 -3.83
N GLU A 839 -45.16 31.79 -3.27
CA GLU A 839 -43.72 31.87 -3.42
C GLU A 839 -42.99 30.77 -2.62
N ALA A 840 -41.77 30.44 -3.04
CA ALA A 840 -40.95 29.48 -2.33
C ALA A 840 -40.52 30.06 -0.98
N THR A 841 -40.72 29.29 0.09
CA THR A 841 -40.32 29.63 1.45
C THR A 841 -39.64 28.45 2.11
N LEU A 842 -39.00 28.66 3.26
CA LEU A 842 -38.54 27.56 4.10
C LEU A 842 -39.78 26.78 4.57
N ARG A 843 -39.75 25.46 4.37
CA ARG A 843 -40.77 24.53 4.81
C ARG A 843 -40.09 23.37 5.51
N GLU A 844 -40.71 22.93 6.58
CA GLU A 844 -40.32 21.72 7.30
C GLU A 844 -41.24 20.56 6.86
N ILE A 845 -40.65 19.41 6.62
CA ILE A 845 -41.34 18.16 6.35
C ILE A 845 -40.88 17.18 7.42
N SER A 846 -41.69 16.95 8.45
CA SER A 846 -41.45 15.88 9.44
C SER A 846 -42.39 14.71 9.16
N VAL A 847 -41.81 13.54 8.91
CA VAL A 847 -42.55 12.30 8.72
C VAL A 847 -42.20 11.35 9.86
N ARG A 848 -43.20 11.05 10.70
CA ARG A 848 -43.07 10.12 11.83
C ARG A 848 -43.86 8.84 11.61
N ARG A 849 -43.26 7.69 11.95
CA ARG A 849 -43.89 6.36 11.95
C ARG A 849 -43.53 5.61 13.23
N VAL A 850 -44.49 4.90 13.82
CA VAL A 850 -44.33 4.28 15.15
C VAL A 850 -44.64 2.80 15.08
N GLY A 851 -43.93 2.01 15.90
CA GLY A 851 -44.26 0.62 16.18
C GLY A 851 -43.77 -0.40 15.16
N CYS A 852 -42.97 0.01 14.17
CA CYS A 852 -42.26 -0.89 13.26
C CYS A 852 -40.82 -0.40 13.03
N PRO A 853 -39.81 -1.28 13.04
CA PRO A 853 -38.43 -0.91 12.73
C PRO A 853 -38.23 -0.72 11.22
N ILE A 854 -37.19 0.02 10.87
CA ILE A 854 -36.72 0.20 9.49
C ILE A 854 -35.87 -1.00 9.03
N VAL A 855 -36.08 -1.39 7.78
CA VAL A 855 -35.27 -2.36 7.05
C VAL A 855 -33.93 -1.72 6.68
N ALA A 856 -32.88 -2.12 7.38
CA ALA A 856 -31.54 -1.58 7.24
C ALA A 856 -31.01 -1.55 5.78
N SER A 857 -31.32 -2.58 4.99
CA SER A 857 -30.93 -2.63 3.57
C SER A 857 -31.64 -1.62 2.67
N ARG A 858 -32.86 -1.18 3.04
CA ARG A 858 -33.60 -0.12 2.32
C ARG A 858 -33.10 1.26 2.73
N LEU A 859 -32.81 1.46 4.02
CA LEU A 859 -32.17 2.68 4.52
C LEU A 859 -30.80 2.92 3.90
N ALA A 860 -30.01 1.86 3.65
CA ALA A 860 -28.70 1.96 3.03
C ALA A 860 -28.70 2.66 1.66
N LEU A 861 -29.83 2.73 0.96
CA LEU A 861 -29.95 3.48 -0.30
C LEU A 861 -29.87 5.00 -0.09
N LEU A 862 -30.36 5.49 1.05
CA LEU A 862 -30.28 6.91 1.41
C LEU A 862 -28.88 7.31 1.92
N LEU A 863 -28.07 6.33 2.33
CA LEU A 863 -26.70 6.54 2.80
C LEU A 863 -25.64 6.52 1.69
N LYS A 864 -26.03 6.22 0.44
CA LYS A 864 -25.12 6.26 -0.72
C LYS A 864 -25.06 7.67 -1.28
N GLU A 865 -23.92 8.04 -1.86
CA GLU A 865 -23.75 9.33 -2.54
C GLU A 865 -24.91 9.61 -3.51
N GLY A 866 -25.54 10.79 -3.38
CA GLY A 866 -26.75 11.16 -4.12
C GLY A 866 -28.04 10.48 -3.66
N GLY A 867 -28.05 9.73 -2.56
CA GLY A 867 -29.19 8.98 -2.04
C GLY A 867 -30.43 9.85 -1.78
N MET A 868 -30.24 11.13 -1.47
CA MET A 868 -31.36 12.07 -1.30
C MET A 868 -32.15 12.34 -2.60
N GLN A 869 -31.59 12.01 -3.77
CA GLN A 869 -32.32 12.08 -5.04
C GLN A 869 -33.49 11.09 -5.11
N LEU A 870 -33.41 9.98 -4.35
CA LEU A 870 -34.48 8.97 -4.29
C LEU A 870 -35.74 9.49 -3.58
N LEU A 871 -35.60 10.54 -2.75
CA LEU A 871 -36.72 11.20 -2.08
C LEU A 871 -37.39 12.28 -2.94
N GLY A 872 -37.09 12.32 -4.24
CA GLY A 872 -37.64 13.32 -5.16
C GLY A 872 -37.01 14.71 -5.04
N CYS A 873 -35.95 14.85 -4.21
CA CYS A 873 -35.14 16.05 -4.11
C CYS A 873 -34.11 16.05 -5.25
N ARG A 874 -34.51 16.44 -6.48
CA ARG A 874 -33.61 16.48 -7.62
C ARG A 874 -32.71 17.72 -7.54
N ASN A 875 -31.41 17.51 -7.38
CA ASN A 875 -30.39 18.56 -7.39
C ASN A 875 -29.47 18.53 -8.63
N PHE A 876 -29.70 17.64 -9.60
CA PHE A 876 -28.86 17.54 -10.80
C PHE A 876 -29.69 17.55 -12.08
N GLN A 877 -29.55 18.64 -12.82
CA GLN A 877 -29.89 18.70 -14.23
C GLN A 877 -28.64 18.24 -14.99
N GLU A 878 -28.53 16.94 -15.26
CA GLU A 878 -27.85 16.56 -16.50
C GLU A 878 -28.74 17.06 -17.64
N GLU A 879 -28.17 17.90 -18.50
CA GLU A 879 -28.73 18.28 -19.79
C GLU A 879 -29.01 17.02 -20.62
N LYS A 880 -30.17 16.39 -20.41
CA LYS A 880 -30.77 15.49 -21.39
C LYS A 880 -31.90 16.23 -22.05
N GLU A 881 -31.60 16.75 -23.23
CA GLU A 881 -32.57 17.05 -24.28
C GLU A 881 -33.31 15.75 -24.63
N GLU A 882 -34.38 15.41 -23.92
CA GLU A 882 -35.41 14.52 -24.45
C GLU A 882 -36.80 15.11 -24.19
N GLU A 883 -37.39 15.59 -25.29
CA GLU A 883 -38.77 16.01 -25.39
C GLU A 883 -39.72 14.85 -25.06
N ASN A 884 -40.77 15.15 -24.28
CA ASN A 884 -42.00 14.37 -24.06
C ASN A 884 -42.05 13.33 -22.92
N SER A 885 -41.83 13.75 -21.68
CA SER A 885 -42.54 13.11 -20.55
C SER A 885 -43.17 14.15 -19.62
N THR A 886 -44.50 14.07 -19.48
CA THR A 886 -45.31 14.89 -18.57
C THR A 886 -45.23 14.34 -17.14
N GLN A 887 -44.02 14.30 -16.57
CA GLN A 887 -43.83 13.95 -15.17
C GLN A 887 -43.70 15.25 -14.38
N THR A 888 -44.65 15.50 -13.48
CA THR A 888 -44.76 16.70 -12.66
C THR A 888 -43.44 16.94 -11.91
N GLN A 889 -42.67 17.93 -12.38
CA GLN A 889 -41.34 18.28 -11.91
C GLN A 889 -41.45 19.09 -10.60
N CYS A 890 -40.67 18.72 -9.58
CA CYS A 890 -40.69 19.34 -8.26
C CYS A 890 -39.44 20.21 -8.04
N ASP A 891 -39.62 21.54 -8.03
CA ASP A 891 -38.54 22.54 -7.88
C ASP A 891 -38.29 22.90 -6.40
N GLY A 892 -37.79 21.96 -5.60
CA GLY A 892 -37.48 22.18 -4.17
C GLY A 892 -36.00 22.01 -3.85
N VAL A 893 -35.40 22.92 -3.08
CA VAL A 893 -33.99 22.86 -2.67
C VAL A 893 -33.88 22.32 -1.24
N LEU A 894 -33.21 21.18 -1.06
CA LEU A 894 -32.92 20.62 0.26
C LEU A 894 -31.81 21.43 0.96
N LEU A 895 -32.12 21.97 2.14
CA LEU A 895 -31.19 22.75 2.95
C LEU A 895 -30.56 21.94 4.08
N TRP A 896 -31.37 21.14 4.78
CA TRP A 896 -30.93 20.23 5.83
C TRP A 896 -31.86 19.02 5.95
N ALA A 897 -31.33 17.91 6.45
CA ALA A 897 -32.10 16.73 6.82
C ALA A 897 -31.52 16.10 8.08
N GLU A 898 -32.40 15.68 8.98
CA GLU A 898 -32.05 14.93 10.17
C GLU A 898 -33.17 13.96 10.55
N GLY A 899 -32.88 13.02 11.44
CA GLY A 899 -33.90 12.10 11.92
C GLY A 899 -33.39 11.10 12.92
N GLU A 900 -34.33 10.40 13.56
CA GLU A 900 -34.05 9.25 14.41
C GLU A 900 -34.75 8.03 13.84
N VAL A 901 -34.03 6.92 13.73
CA VAL A 901 -34.56 5.67 13.20
C VAL A 901 -34.35 4.53 14.16
N TRP A 902 -35.33 3.62 14.18
CA TRP A 902 -35.28 2.39 14.92
C TRP A 902 -34.91 1.23 13.99
N LEU A 903 -33.74 0.64 14.23
CA LEU A 903 -33.27 -0.53 13.50
C LEU A 903 -33.51 -1.81 14.31
N ALA A 904 -34.13 -2.81 13.68
CA ALA A 904 -34.42 -4.09 14.32
C ALA A 904 -33.14 -4.85 14.73
N SER A 905 -32.07 -4.68 13.97
CA SER A 905 -30.75 -5.27 14.21
C SER A 905 -30.03 -4.64 15.40
N ARG A 906 -30.42 -3.41 15.77
CA ARG A 906 -29.78 -2.61 16.81
C ARG A 906 -30.83 -2.10 17.80
N PRO A 907 -31.49 -2.99 18.54
CA PRO A 907 -32.65 -2.63 19.35
C PRO A 907 -32.30 -1.82 20.61
N HIS A 908 -31.02 -1.61 20.92
CA HIS A 908 -30.55 -1.00 22.16
C HIS A 908 -30.41 0.52 22.07
N ALA A 909 -30.16 1.07 20.89
CA ALA A 909 -30.02 2.52 20.69
C ALA A 909 -30.88 3.02 19.53
N ARG A 910 -30.91 4.34 19.37
CA ARG A 910 -31.48 5.03 18.21
C ARG A 910 -30.42 5.15 17.13
N GLY A 911 -30.81 5.09 15.86
CA GLY A 911 -29.95 5.48 14.75
C GLY A 911 -30.17 6.95 14.43
N VAL A 912 -29.15 7.79 14.52
CA VAL A 912 -29.26 9.22 14.20
C VAL A 912 -28.91 9.41 12.73
N LEU A 913 -29.83 9.98 11.97
CA LEU A 913 -29.64 10.36 10.58
C LEU A 913 -29.32 11.85 10.50
N THR A 914 -28.29 12.20 9.75
CA THR A 914 -27.89 13.59 9.47
C THR A 914 -27.55 13.74 7.98
N LEU A 915 -27.74 14.92 7.40
CA LEU A 915 -27.40 15.15 5.99
C LEU A 915 -25.90 15.40 5.83
N ASP A 916 -25.24 14.58 5.02
CA ASP A 916 -23.99 14.99 4.39
C ASP A 916 -24.33 15.87 3.17
N ILE A 917 -24.16 17.18 3.35
CA ILE A 917 -24.47 18.19 2.33
C ILE A 917 -23.57 18.04 1.10
N HIS A 918 -22.33 17.57 1.26
CA HIS A 918 -21.37 17.42 0.16
C HIS A 918 -21.70 16.20 -0.70
N SER A 919 -21.94 15.06 -0.07
CA SER A 919 -22.26 13.80 -0.76
C SER A 919 -23.74 13.66 -1.12
N HIS A 920 -24.59 14.60 -0.69
CA HIS A 920 -26.04 14.57 -0.86
C HIS A 920 -26.68 13.24 -0.42
N CYS A 921 -26.21 12.71 0.69
CA CYS A 921 -26.68 11.46 1.30
C CYS A 921 -26.90 11.65 2.80
N LEU A 922 -27.61 10.73 3.43
CA LEU A 922 -27.69 10.70 4.88
C LEU A 922 -26.46 9.97 5.45
N THR A 923 -25.96 10.42 6.58
CA THR A 923 -25.05 9.70 7.46
C THR A 923 -25.86 9.07 8.59
N LEU A 924 -25.40 7.91 9.09
CA LEU A 924 -26.06 7.18 10.16
C LEU A 924 -25.08 6.95 11.31
N GLU A 925 -25.40 7.50 12.47
CA GLU A 925 -24.60 7.41 13.70
C GLU A 925 -25.36 6.67 14.81
N GLU A 926 -24.65 6.25 15.86
CA GLU A 926 -25.27 5.73 17.08
C GLU A 926 -25.80 6.89 17.91
N GLY A 927 -27.10 6.88 18.19
CA GLY A 927 -27.75 7.83 19.08
C GLY A 927 -27.91 7.31 20.50
N ASP A 928 -28.71 8.02 21.28
CA ASP A 928 -29.00 7.65 22.66
C ASP A 928 -29.66 6.27 22.77
N LEU A 929 -29.42 5.63 23.91
CA LEU A 929 -30.10 4.40 24.30
C LEU A 929 -31.59 4.68 24.51
N TRP A 930 -32.45 3.71 24.22
CA TRP A 930 -33.86 3.78 24.59
C TRP A 930 -33.99 3.88 26.12
N GLU A 931 -34.87 4.75 26.63
CA GLU A 931 -34.88 5.21 28.02
C GLU A 931 -35.13 4.08 29.04
N SER A 932 -35.60 2.89 28.62
CA SER A 932 -35.60 1.67 29.42
C SER A 932 -35.65 0.39 28.58
N GLU A 933 -35.09 -0.72 29.09
CA GLU A 933 -35.29 -2.07 28.49
C GLU A 933 -36.76 -2.54 28.52
N GLU A 934 -37.62 -1.83 29.28
CA GLU A 934 -39.06 -2.07 29.39
C GLU A 934 -39.90 -1.18 28.45
N GLU A 935 -39.28 -0.29 27.69
CA GLU A 935 -39.99 0.58 26.75
C GLU A 935 -40.60 -0.27 25.64
N ASN A 936 -41.93 -0.32 25.63
CA ASN A 936 -42.69 -1.22 24.78
C ASN A 936 -42.35 -0.92 23.31
N GLU A 937 -41.86 -1.92 22.56
CA GLU A 937 -41.40 -1.75 21.16
C GLU A 937 -42.45 -1.09 20.26
N SER A 938 -43.73 -1.20 20.62
CA SER A 938 -44.86 -0.52 19.97
C SER A 938 -44.87 1.02 20.09
N THR A 939 -44.00 1.60 20.92
CA THR A 939 -43.90 3.06 21.15
C THR A 939 -42.71 3.71 20.46
N ARG A 940 -41.77 2.91 19.94
CA ARG A 940 -40.58 3.39 19.24
C ARG A 940 -40.96 4.03 17.92
N ALA A 941 -40.39 5.20 17.64
CA ALA A 941 -40.66 5.99 16.46
C ALA A 941 -39.47 6.01 15.51
N ASN A 942 -39.75 6.08 14.21
CA ASN A 942 -38.84 6.54 13.18
C ASN A 942 -39.34 7.91 12.74
N GLU A 943 -38.49 8.92 12.73
CA GLU A 943 -38.80 10.28 12.37
C GLU A 943 -37.70 10.82 11.46
N ILE A 944 -38.10 11.42 10.33
CA ILE A 944 -37.18 12.11 9.43
C ILE A 944 -37.76 13.50 9.20
N THR A 945 -36.94 14.52 9.46
CA THR A 945 -37.24 15.93 9.28
C THR A 945 -36.38 16.51 8.17
N LEU A 946 -37.01 17.12 7.17
CA LEU A 946 -36.35 17.79 6.06
C LEU A 946 -36.67 19.28 6.09
N HIS A 947 -35.65 20.11 5.99
CA HIS A 947 -35.80 21.54 5.77
C HIS A 947 -35.57 21.84 4.29
N VAL A 948 -36.63 22.25 3.60
CA VAL A 948 -36.63 22.49 2.15
C VAL A 948 -37.06 23.91 1.84
N TRP A 949 -36.41 24.52 0.84
CA TRP A 949 -36.88 25.74 0.22
C TRP A 949 -37.79 25.37 -0.95
N ALA A 950 -39.10 25.54 -0.78
CA ALA A 950 -40.09 25.03 -1.72
C ALA A 950 -41.38 25.87 -1.73
N THR A 951 -42.10 25.83 -2.86
CA THR A 951 -43.48 26.33 -2.94
C THR A 951 -44.43 25.39 -2.20
N ALA A 952 -45.63 25.86 -1.87
CA ALA A 952 -46.65 25.05 -1.19
C ALA A 952 -47.01 23.77 -1.97
N THR A 953 -47.02 23.82 -3.31
CA THR A 953 -47.30 22.66 -4.16
C THR A 953 -46.16 21.65 -4.13
N THR A 954 -44.91 22.12 -4.21
CA THR A 954 -43.73 21.25 -4.16
C THR A 954 -43.57 20.60 -2.79
N HIS A 955 -43.84 21.35 -1.71
CA HIS A 955 -43.84 20.84 -0.35
C HIS A 955 -44.79 19.65 -0.17
N ALA A 956 -46.04 19.77 -0.62
CA ALA A 956 -47.02 18.67 -0.51
C ALA A 956 -46.60 17.41 -1.30
N VAL A 957 -45.95 17.57 -2.46
CA VAL A 957 -45.45 16.42 -3.24
C VAL A 957 -44.25 15.78 -2.56
N LEU A 958 -43.30 16.57 -2.06
CA LEU A 958 -42.14 16.07 -1.31
C LEU A 958 -42.58 15.35 -0.04
N GLU A 959 -43.51 15.92 0.73
CA GLU A 959 -44.07 15.29 1.93
C GLU A 959 -44.68 13.92 1.60
N SER A 960 -45.50 13.83 0.54
CA SER A 960 -46.06 12.55 0.11
C SER A 960 -44.98 11.55 -0.35
N THR A 961 -43.90 12.03 -0.97
CA THR A 961 -42.82 11.19 -1.48
C THR A 961 -41.97 10.63 -0.34
N VAL A 962 -41.63 11.47 0.63
CA VAL A 962 -40.86 11.10 1.83
C VAL A 962 -41.67 10.16 2.70
N ALA A 963 -42.97 10.41 2.86
CA ALA A 963 -43.89 9.49 3.52
C ALA A 963 -43.91 8.11 2.87
N ALA A 964 -44.06 8.05 1.53
CA ALA A 964 -44.08 6.80 0.80
C ALA A 964 -42.74 6.04 0.88
N ALA A 965 -41.61 6.76 0.81
CA ALA A 965 -40.29 6.17 0.97
C ALA A 965 -40.07 5.59 2.37
N LEU A 966 -40.49 6.32 3.42
CA LEU A 966 -40.41 5.82 4.79
C LEU A 966 -41.31 4.60 5.00
N ASP A 967 -42.52 4.61 4.42
CA ASP A 967 -43.44 3.47 4.47
C ASP A 967 -42.86 2.23 3.76
N ASP A 968 -42.18 2.40 2.62
CA ASP A 968 -41.45 1.31 1.98
C ASP A 968 -40.23 0.87 2.80
N MET A 969 -39.60 1.74 3.58
CA MET A 969 -38.46 1.33 4.42
C MET A 969 -38.87 0.51 5.65
N MET A 970 -40.14 0.47 6.04
CA MET A 970 -40.58 -0.26 7.24
C MET A 970 -40.80 -1.76 7.03
N TYR A 971 -40.57 -2.56 8.08
CA TYR A 971 -41.00 -3.95 8.11
C TYR A 971 -42.54 -4.05 8.18
N THR A 972 -43.15 -4.93 7.38
CA THR A 972 -44.59 -5.21 7.44
C THR A 972 -45.00 -6.05 8.66
N THR A 973 -44.04 -6.80 9.22
CA THR A 973 -44.18 -7.64 10.40
C THR A 973 -42.84 -7.66 11.14
N MET A 974 -42.87 -7.70 12.48
CA MET A 974 -41.65 -7.70 13.28
C MET A 974 -40.70 -8.83 12.87
N PRO A 975 -39.48 -8.52 12.41
CA PRO A 975 -38.52 -9.53 11.98
C PRO A 975 -37.99 -10.28 13.19
N SER A 976 -37.64 -11.56 13.02
CA SER A 976 -36.87 -12.26 14.04
C SER A 976 -35.49 -11.60 14.21
N LYS A 977 -34.88 -11.66 15.40
CA LYS A 977 -33.53 -11.10 15.64
C LYS A 977 -32.50 -11.60 14.61
N VAL A 978 -32.64 -12.84 14.12
CA VAL A 978 -31.75 -13.44 13.12
C VAL A 978 -31.97 -12.84 11.73
N GLU A 979 -33.23 -12.57 11.35
CA GLU A 979 -33.55 -11.90 10.07
C GLU A 979 -33.10 -10.44 10.08
N ALA A 980 -33.35 -9.73 11.18
CA ALA A 980 -32.94 -8.34 11.34
C ALA A 980 -31.40 -8.17 11.21
N VAL A 981 -30.61 -9.01 11.88
CA VAL A 981 -29.15 -8.98 11.81
C VAL A 981 -28.63 -9.40 10.43
N ARG A 982 -29.32 -10.31 9.73
CA ARG A 982 -28.93 -10.75 8.38
C ARG A 982 -29.16 -9.66 7.32
N ASP A 983 -30.18 -8.83 7.49
CA ASP A 983 -30.53 -7.74 6.57
C ASP A 983 -29.79 -6.43 6.88
N ASP A 984 -29.10 -6.35 8.02
CA ASP A 984 -28.31 -5.18 8.42
C ASP A 984 -26.96 -5.14 7.70
N LYS A 985 -26.86 -4.22 6.74
CA LYS A 985 -25.62 -3.90 6.00
C LYS A 985 -25.04 -2.54 6.39
N LEU A 986 -25.60 -1.89 7.40
CA LEU A 986 -25.22 -0.55 7.82
C LEU A 986 -23.88 -0.62 8.60
N PRO A 987 -23.10 0.48 8.67
CA PRO A 987 -21.84 0.54 9.44
C PRO A 987 -22.08 0.14 10.90
N GLN A 988 -21.20 -0.65 11.53
CA GLN A 988 -21.39 -1.02 12.94
C GLN A 988 -21.33 0.22 13.85
N TRP A 989 -22.19 0.25 14.88
CA TRP A 989 -22.01 1.16 16.01
C TRP A 989 -20.73 0.72 16.77
N ASN A 990 -19.92 1.69 17.19
CA ASN A 990 -18.55 1.46 17.67
C ASN A 990 -18.49 1.10 19.16
#